data_AF-A0A4Q5V7E3-F1
#
_entry.id   AF-A0A4Q5V7E3-F1
#
_cell.length_a   1.000
_cell.length_b   1.000
_cell.length_c   1.000
_cell.angle_alpha   90.00
_cell.angle_beta   90.00
_cell.angle_gamma   90.00
#
_symmetry.space_group_name_H-M   'P 1'
#
loop_
_entity.id
_entity.type
_entity.pdbx_description
1 polymer ?
#
loop_
_entity_poly.entity_id
_entity_poly.type
_entity_poly.pdbx_seq_one_letter_code
_entity_poly.pdbx_strand_id
1 'polypeptide(L)'
;MKLSMFRKNVVKAFIGAAALCATAVSAQTLTSNSTGTNNGFYYSFWKDSGSASMTLYGAGRYSSQWTNNTNNWVGGKGWQPGNSSRTISYSGYYGGSNSQNTYLAVYGWTRSPLVEYYVIESYGSYNPATCNGGTDYGSFQSDGATYNVRRCQRVNQPSIDSNTSTFYQYFSVRNPKKGFGNISGTVTFANHAAFWASKGLNLGQHDYQIVATEGYQSSGNSDLTVSQGAISSSAASSSAANSSTATSTGTSTGTSSGITVRARGVAGSEHIYLKVGGANVASWTLTTSYQNYVYSGAATGDIQIQYDNDTTGLDVQVDYIQANGEIRQAEDMTYNTAAYINGSCGGGGNSEMMHCNGVIGFGTTSDCFSGSCGGTASSAASNAASSTGNNSCAGYVGITFDDGPNGNTTTLINLLKQNGLTPVTWFNQGNNVTSNSSLVGQERSVGEVQNHSYSHSHMTSWSYSQVLDELTRTNQAIQNAGAPKPTLFRPPYGETNSTINQAASAAGLKVVTWDVDSQDWNGASASAIANANNQLQNGQIILMHDGSYTNTNAAISQIAANLRAKGLCPGRIDPSTGRAVAPYSSSSSAASSVIVRSSSSVAPSSSSIAASSIASSAAVSSVASSVASSSGNGQCSCNWYGTVYPSCVTTTSGWGWENNKSCISNSTCTTQPSNQGGLVCGGVSSSAPRSSSSAPSSSSSSSSLISSSVSSSLVSSSRSSSSSSSSSNGTLVYAVDAGATSSSTINGIVYQADRYASGGTTQTVTNAIAGTTNDALYQSERYGSYSYEIPVSNATYSVVLNFAELYQTASGGRSFSVSVEGKSVLSSFDLFSTAGGFTAYDQRVDGIAVTDGKLTITLTTVVDNATIAGFAIYSSDGGTFTGGSEPECSTSDRQIPTSISYDRAVTRSEQKNPPSGAFGYAIEHATQTLPNHTIYRPDLSRANNIPIVVWGNGACSNVGTEQADFLLQIASNGYLVIANGGPFGSGTNDQHETELVKAIDWAVKENSRTCSQYYGKLNVKKIATMGWSCGGGMAHFAAVDSRVTTAVALNSGLGIYGDRSSYYPRFHTPVAIFNGDSRDVAYNPGLQEYSEVNNVPFYHANYPQGHGDAYYQDNGGEFGIVATGWLNYMLKDDQSSSGKGMFFGSNCRLCKSPWVMKNKGF
;
A
#
# COMPACT_ATOMS: atom_id res chain seq x y z
N MET A 1 43.96 0.53 45.97
CA MET A 1 45.38 0.80 46.27
C MET A 1 45.86 2.01 45.44
N LYS A 2 47.13 2.42 45.55
CA LYS A 2 47.62 3.78 45.20
C LYS A 2 48.96 3.72 44.44
N LEU A 3 49.37 4.83 43.81
CA LEU A 3 50.64 5.09 43.10
C LEU A 3 50.82 4.40 41.72
N SER A 4 51.71 4.85 40.81
CA SER A 4 52.01 6.22 40.31
C SER A 4 53.09 6.20 39.19
N MET A 5 52.99 7.16 38.25
CA MET A 5 54.04 7.82 37.44
C MET A 5 55.49 7.28 37.40
N PHE A 6 56.11 7.30 36.21
CA PHE A 6 57.24 8.21 35.90
C PHE A 6 57.40 8.43 34.37
N ARG A 7 58.35 9.30 33.92
CA ARG A 7 58.31 9.98 32.60
C ARG A 7 59.70 10.50 32.15
N LYS A 8 59.95 10.64 30.83
CA LYS A 8 61.16 11.25 30.16
C LYS A 8 62.44 10.37 30.25
N ASN A 9 63.48 10.43 29.39
CA ASN A 9 63.89 11.20 28.18
C ASN A 9 65.07 10.43 27.47
N VAL A 10 65.59 10.65 26.24
CA VAL A 10 65.28 11.51 25.06
C VAL A 10 65.99 10.98 23.77
N VAL A 11 65.62 11.52 22.58
CA VAL A 11 66.35 11.63 21.27
C VAL A 11 67.83 11.14 21.23
N LYS A 12 68.28 10.31 20.26
CA LYS A 12 68.42 10.51 18.77
C LYS A 12 68.42 9.12 18.03
N ALA A 13 68.55 8.90 16.71
CA ALA A 13 68.98 9.71 15.55
C ALA A 13 68.29 9.31 14.19
N PHE A 14 69.05 9.24 13.08
CA PHE A 14 68.65 8.99 11.67
C PHE A 14 69.56 7.89 11.05
N ILE A 15 69.33 7.27 9.89
CA ILE A 15 68.55 7.59 8.67
C ILE A 15 67.86 6.27 8.18
N GLY A 16 66.71 6.22 7.50
CA GLY A 16 65.75 7.27 7.07
C GLY A 16 65.31 7.12 5.60
N ALA A 17 64.01 7.03 5.32
CA ALA A 17 63.40 7.03 3.98
C ALA A 17 62.08 7.81 3.99
N ALA A 18 61.77 8.55 2.90
CA ALA A 18 60.65 9.50 2.89
C ALA A 18 59.33 8.88 2.44
N ALA A 19 58.39 8.75 3.38
CA ALA A 19 56.97 8.55 3.08
C ALA A 19 56.21 9.88 3.32
N LEU A 20 55.21 10.18 2.49
CA LEU A 20 54.35 11.36 2.69
C LEU A 20 53.41 11.13 3.88
N CYS A 21 53.71 11.73 5.02
CA CYS A 21 52.78 11.77 6.16
C CYS A 21 51.60 12.73 5.87
N ALA A 22 50.51 12.20 5.33
CA ALA A 22 49.22 12.89 5.37
C ALA A 22 48.74 12.98 6.83
N THR A 23 48.61 14.20 7.37
CA THR A 23 48.06 14.41 8.71
C THR A 23 46.57 14.09 8.74
N ALA A 24 46.16 13.21 9.66
CA ALA A 24 44.75 12.91 9.86
C ALA A 24 43.97 14.17 10.27
N VAL A 25 43.05 14.60 9.42
CA VAL A 25 42.22 15.80 9.64
C VAL A 25 41.07 15.45 10.59
N SER A 26 41.03 16.10 11.75
CA SER A 26 39.89 15.99 12.68
C SER A 26 38.64 16.65 12.10
N ALA A 27 37.48 16.04 12.34
CA ALA A 27 36.20 16.71 12.12
C ALA A 27 36.00 17.85 13.13
N GLN A 28 35.16 18.84 12.78
CA GLN A 28 34.84 20.00 13.61
C GLN A 28 33.33 20.23 13.64
N THR A 29 32.68 20.08 14.79
CA THR A 29 31.24 20.34 14.95
C THR A 29 30.98 21.78 15.40
N LEU A 30 30.04 22.43 14.73
CA LEU A 30 29.51 23.77 15.01
C LEU A 30 28.10 23.65 15.60
N THR A 31 27.80 24.45 16.63
CA THR A 31 26.47 24.54 17.26
C THR A 31 25.99 25.98 17.47
N SER A 32 26.80 26.96 17.06
CA SER A 32 26.58 28.41 17.15
C SER A 32 27.04 29.08 15.85
N ASN A 33 26.47 30.25 15.54
CA ASN A 33 26.64 30.91 14.24
C ASN A 33 28.11 31.20 13.92
N SER A 34 28.57 30.75 12.75
CA SER A 34 30.00 30.75 12.39
C SER A 34 30.20 30.65 10.88
N THR A 35 31.22 31.34 10.38
CA THR A 35 31.68 31.30 8.99
C THR A 35 33.19 31.16 8.95
N GLY A 36 33.74 30.54 7.91
CA GLY A 36 35.19 30.45 7.74
C GLY A 36 35.60 29.53 6.60
N THR A 37 36.84 29.04 6.64
CA THR A 37 37.33 28.05 5.69
C THR A 37 37.73 26.75 6.40
N ASN A 38 37.50 25.63 5.74
CA ASN A 38 37.79 24.29 6.23
C ASN A 38 38.17 23.40 5.03
N ASN A 39 39.40 22.90 5.02
CA ASN A 39 39.94 22.00 3.98
C ASN A 39 39.76 22.51 2.53
N GLY A 40 40.02 23.81 2.30
CA GLY A 40 39.94 24.46 0.99
C GLY A 40 38.56 24.96 0.57
N PHE A 41 37.51 24.67 1.34
CA PHE A 41 36.16 25.15 1.10
C PHE A 41 35.77 26.21 2.14
N TYR A 42 35.00 27.21 1.71
CA TYR A 42 34.28 28.09 2.62
C TYR A 42 33.12 27.33 3.27
N TYR A 43 32.75 27.71 4.49
CA TYR A 43 31.52 27.26 5.15
C TYR A 43 30.77 28.45 5.77
N SER A 44 29.45 28.30 5.84
CA SER A 44 28.57 29.14 6.64
C SER A 44 27.62 28.27 7.44
N PHE A 45 27.39 28.62 8.70
CA PHE A 45 26.37 28.04 9.58
C PHE A 45 25.68 29.17 10.33
N TRP A 46 24.37 29.27 10.18
CA TRP A 46 23.53 30.28 10.82
C TRP A 46 22.23 29.64 11.34
N LYS A 47 21.78 30.07 12.52
CA LYS A 47 20.42 29.86 13.04
C LYS A 47 19.96 31.06 13.85
N ASP A 48 18.66 31.20 14.03
CA ASP A 48 18.09 32.14 14.99
C ASP A 48 18.04 31.55 16.41
N SER A 49 17.65 30.27 16.53
CA SER A 49 17.25 29.64 17.78
C SER A 49 17.23 28.11 17.64
N GLY A 50 17.17 27.40 18.77
CA GLY A 50 16.99 25.95 18.78
C GLY A 50 18.24 25.13 18.44
N SER A 51 18.00 23.88 18.01
CA SER A 51 18.95 22.77 18.12
C SER A 51 19.47 22.25 16.78
N ALA A 52 19.80 23.15 15.85
CA ALA A 52 20.63 22.80 14.69
C ALA A 52 22.14 22.75 15.04
N SER A 53 22.87 21.90 14.31
CA SER A 53 24.32 21.69 14.38
C SER A 53 24.89 21.27 13.02
N MET A 54 26.18 21.52 12.77
CA MET A 54 26.85 21.18 11.51
C MET A 54 28.30 20.72 11.72
N THR A 55 28.68 19.55 11.21
CA THR A 55 30.05 18.99 11.34
C THR A 55 30.81 19.08 10.02
N LEU A 56 31.98 19.71 10.07
CA LEU A 56 32.88 19.89 8.93
C LEU A 56 33.88 18.72 8.86
N TYR A 57 34.05 18.12 7.68
CA TYR A 57 35.03 17.07 7.41
C TYR A 57 36.07 17.51 6.36
N GLY A 58 36.93 16.60 5.91
CA GLY A 58 37.87 16.84 4.79
C GLY A 58 37.17 17.26 3.49
N ALA A 59 37.90 18.00 2.65
CA ALA A 59 37.41 18.59 1.40
C ALA A 59 36.05 19.32 1.57
N GLY A 60 35.17 19.23 0.57
CA GLY A 60 33.87 19.89 0.56
C GLY A 60 32.78 19.22 1.41
N ARG A 61 33.11 18.21 2.24
CA ARG A 61 32.11 17.46 3.03
C ARG A 61 31.71 18.15 4.33
N TYR A 62 30.41 18.22 4.58
CA TYR A 62 29.80 18.60 5.86
C TYR A 62 28.59 17.70 6.15
N SER A 63 28.30 17.45 7.43
CA SER A 63 27.01 16.91 7.87
C SER A 63 26.26 17.92 8.73
N SER A 64 24.94 17.76 8.85
CA SER A 64 24.10 18.57 9.73
C SER A 64 23.05 17.72 10.43
N GLN A 65 22.57 18.20 11.58
CA GLN A 65 21.42 17.64 12.29
C GLN A 65 20.65 18.77 12.95
N TRP A 66 19.32 18.75 12.84
CA TRP A 66 18.42 19.68 13.52
C TRP A 66 17.14 18.97 13.99
N THR A 67 16.54 19.47 15.07
CA THR A 67 15.30 18.93 15.65
C THR A 67 14.17 19.95 15.57
N ASN A 68 12.92 19.50 15.75
CA ASN A 68 11.69 20.32 15.70
C ASN A 68 11.71 21.58 16.61
N ASN A 69 12.64 21.65 17.56
CA ASN A 69 12.88 22.83 18.40
C ASN A 69 13.61 23.97 17.66
N THR A 70 13.94 23.80 16.37
CA THR A 70 14.67 24.78 15.54
C THR A 70 13.70 25.63 14.74
N ASN A 71 13.63 26.94 15.01
CA ASN A 71 12.74 27.83 14.25
C ASN A 71 13.29 28.07 12.84
N ASN A 72 14.52 28.57 12.70
CA ASN A 72 15.21 28.61 11.40
C ASN A 72 16.71 28.35 11.52
N TRP A 73 17.26 27.57 10.58
CA TRP A 73 18.70 27.43 10.37
C TRP A 73 19.04 27.19 8.89
N VAL A 74 20.20 27.67 8.46
CA VAL A 74 20.78 27.41 7.13
C VAL A 74 22.29 27.20 7.26
N GLY A 75 22.85 26.24 6.53
CA GLY A 75 24.30 26.04 6.51
C GLY A 75 24.81 25.03 5.49
N GLY A 76 26.10 25.14 5.18
CA GLY A 76 26.80 24.22 4.27
C GLY A 76 28.18 24.70 3.83
N LYS A 77 28.70 24.12 2.74
CA LYS A 77 30.05 24.37 2.19
C LYS A 77 30.03 24.86 0.74
N GLY A 78 31.09 25.56 0.35
CA GLY A 78 31.29 26.08 -1.01
C GLY A 78 32.44 27.08 -1.05
N TRP A 79 32.17 28.31 -1.51
CA TRP A 79 33.18 29.32 -1.83
C TRP A 79 32.77 30.72 -1.40
N GLN A 80 33.77 31.55 -1.07
CA GLN A 80 33.65 33.00 -0.92
C GLN A 80 34.86 33.64 -1.61
N PRO A 81 34.69 34.49 -2.64
CA PRO A 81 33.42 34.83 -3.28
C PRO A 81 32.80 33.68 -4.12
N GLY A 82 31.51 33.79 -4.35
CA GLY A 82 30.74 33.07 -5.36
C GLY A 82 31.10 33.50 -6.79
N ASN A 83 30.55 32.79 -7.77
CA ASN A 83 30.82 33.06 -9.18
C ASN A 83 29.64 32.61 -10.07
N SER A 84 29.15 33.52 -10.92
CA SER A 84 28.09 33.25 -11.91
C SER A 84 28.41 32.08 -12.85
N SER A 85 29.68 31.90 -13.23
CA SER A 85 30.12 30.88 -14.18
C SER A 85 30.46 29.52 -13.54
N ARG A 86 30.13 29.30 -12.25
CA ARG A 86 30.53 28.09 -11.53
C ARG A 86 29.61 26.90 -11.84
N THR A 87 30.17 25.84 -12.40
CA THR A 87 29.54 24.51 -12.37
C THR A 87 29.77 23.91 -10.98
N ILE A 88 28.69 23.73 -10.23
CA ILE A 88 28.72 23.23 -8.84
C ILE A 88 28.22 21.80 -8.85
N SER A 89 29.00 20.87 -8.31
CA SER A 89 28.55 19.49 -8.12
C SER A 89 28.43 19.17 -6.64
N TYR A 90 27.45 18.33 -6.29
CA TYR A 90 27.22 17.89 -4.92
C TYR A 90 26.78 16.42 -4.88
N SER A 91 27.13 15.71 -3.81
CA SER A 91 26.69 14.33 -3.57
C SER A 91 26.71 13.99 -2.08
N GLY A 92 25.77 13.16 -1.64
CA GLY A 92 25.69 12.71 -0.25
C GLY A 92 24.26 12.36 0.16
N TYR A 93 23.93 12.61 1.43
CA TYR A 93 22.63 12.30 2.03
C TYR A 93 21.88 13.58 2.45
N TYR A 94 20.57 13.61 2.23
CA TYR A 94 19.66 14.68 2.63
C TYR A 94 18.39 14.09 3.25
N GLY A 95 18.39 13.91 4.57
CA GLY A 95 17.27 13.42 5.36
C GLY A 95 16.28 14.53 5.72
N GLY A 96 15.65 15.10 4.69
CA GLY A 96 14.35 15.76 4.80
C GLY A 96 13.22 14.78 4.47
N SER A 97 11.98 15.29 4.40
CA SER A 97 10.81 14.52 3.95
C SER A 97 9.71 15.46 3.42
N ASN A 98 8.70 14.89 2.77
CA ASN A 98 7.54 15.64 2.27
C ASN A 98 6.64 16.26 3.37
N SER A 99 6.87 15.97 4.67
CA SER A 99 6.13 16.58 5.79
C SER A 99 6.93 17.66 6.53
N GLN A 100 8.26 17.57 6.56
CA GLN A 100 9.15 18.55 7.18
C GLN A 100 9.37 19.77 6.27
N ASN A 101 9.38 20.99 6.81
CA ASN A 101 9.76 22.17 6.04
C ASN A 101 11.30 22.34 6.04
N THR A 102 11.93 22.04 4.91
CA THR A 102 13.39 22.01 4.71
C THR A 102 13.72 22.09 3.22
N TYR A 103 14.89 22.64 2.88
CA TYR A 103 15.37 22.77 1.50
C TYR A 103 16.80 22.24 1.34
N LEU A 104 17.13 21.79 0.12
CA LEU A 104 18.49 21.59 -0.36
C LEU A 104 18.69 22.44 -1.62
N ALA A 105 19.68 23.33 -1.57
CA ALA A 105 19.87 24.35 -2.61
C ALA A 105 21.34 24.72 -2.85
N VAL A 106 21.64 25.23 -4.05
CA VAL A 106 22.74 26.20 -4.19
C VAL A 106 22.21 27.53 -3.68
N TYR A 107 22.88 28.06 -2.65
CA TYR A 107 22.47 29.23 -1.89
C TYR A 107 23.61 30.24 -1.80
N GLY A 108 23.29 31.53 -1.84
CA GLY A 108 24.28 32.56 -1.66
C GLY A 108 23.72 33.97 -1.79
N TRP A 109 24.63 34.94 -1.78
CA TRP A 109 24.27 36.36 -1.75
C TRP A 109 25.09 37.20 -2.74
N THR A 110 24.54 38.35 -3.11
CA THR A 110 25.28 39.45 -3.73
C THR A 110 25.04 40.78 -3.01
N ARG A 111 25.97 41.73 -3.17
CA ARG A 111 25.81 43.15 -2.82
C ARG A 111 25.73 44.02 -4.07
N SER A 112 25.06 45.17 -3.96
CA SER A 112 24.89 46.15 -5.05
C SER A 112 24.40 45.53 -6.38
N PRO A 113 23.15 45.02 -6.46
CA PRO A 113 22.11 45.02 -5.44
C PRO A 113 22.30 43.95 -4.34
N LEU A 114 21.73 44.21 -3.16
CA LEU A 114 21.59 43.20 -2.11
C LEU A 114 20.52 42.18 -2.54
N VAL A 115 20.97 40.95 -2.83
CA VAL A 115 20.12 39.85 -3.29
C VAL A 115 20.54 38.57 -2.58
N GLU A 116 19.54 37.83 -2.11
CA GLU A 116 19.67 36.44 -1.67
C GLU A 116 19.21 35.54 -2.84
N TYR A 117 19.92 34.47 -3.16
CA TYR A 117 19.56 33.61 -4.29
C TYR A 117 19.59 32.12 -3.97
N TYR A 118 18.68 31.40 -4.62
CA TYR A 118 18.45 29.97 -4.43
C TYR A 118 18.27 29.27 -5.78
N VAL A 119 19.03 28.21 -6.01
CA VAL A 119 18.66 27.14 -6.95
C VAL A 119 18.22 25.94 -6.11
N ILE A 120 16.91 25.75 -5.97
CA ILE A 120 16.30 24.72 -5.13
C ILE A 120 16.30 23.40 -5.91
N GLU A 121 17.09 22.44 -5.43
CA GLU A 121 17.19 21.10 -6.00
C GLU A 121 16.16 20.14 -5.39
N SER A 122 15.93 20.25 -4.08
CA SER A 122 14.91 19.52 -3.34
C SER A 122 14.30 20.40 -2.24
N TYR A 123 13.05 20.13 -1.87
CA TYR A 123 12.35 20.77 -0.76
C TYR A 123 11.32 19.82 -0.16
N GLY A 124 11.00 20.01 1.12
CA GLY A 124 10.06 19.19 1.88
C GLY A 124 8.58 19.52 1.64
N SER A 125 7.84 19.82 2.72
CA SER A 125 6.40 20.13 2.72
C SER A 125 6.03 21.50 2.14
N TYR A 126 6.99 22.43 2.02
CA TYR A 126 6.77 23.79 1.57
C TYR A 126 7.74 24.17 0.44
N ASN A 127 7.24 24.84 -0.60
CA ASN A 127 8.07 25.38 -1.66
C ASN A 127 8.50 26.82 -1.28
N PRO A 128 9.80 27.09 -1.07
CA PRO A 128 10.28 28.38 -0.54
C PRO A 128 9.92 29.59 -1.43
N ALA A 129 9.66 29.37 -2.71
CA ALA A 129 9.29 30.45 -3.63
C ALA A 129 7.83 30.93 -3.50
N THR A 130 6.96 30.25 -2.74
CA THR A 130 5.51 30.58 -2.63
C THR A 130 5.19 31.81 -1.77
N CYS A 131 6.05 32.82 -1.80
CA CYS A 131 5.85 34.11 -1.15
C CYS A 131 4.62 34.86 -1.68
N ASN A 132 3.92 35.54 -0.77
CA ASN A 132 2.87 36.50 -1.10
C ASN A 132 3.46 37.70 -1.87
N GLY A 133 2.76 38.17 -2.90
CA GLY A 133 3.24 39.22 -3.81
C GLY A 133 4.41 38.82 -4.72
N GLY A 134 4.83 37.55 -4.74
CA GLY A 134 5.91 37.06 -5.60
C GLY A 134 5.58 37.16 -7.09
N THR A 135 6.61 37.44 -7.91
CA THR A 135 6.49 37.59 -9.37
C THR A 135 7.12 36.41 -10.10
N ASP A 136 6.37 35.73 -10.97
CA ASP A 136 6.88 34.65 -11.83
C ASP A 136 7.51 35.19 -13.12
N TYR A 137 8.54 34.52 -13.63
CA TYR A 137 9.30 34.92 -14.83
C TYR A 137 9.38 33.82 -15.90
N GLY A 138 8.56 32.79 -15.76
CA GLY A 138 8.56 31.59 -16.62
C GLY A 138 9.53 30.52 -16.13
N SER A 139 9.97 29.66 -17.05
CA SER A 139 10.87 28.56 -16.76
C SER A 139 11.87 28.32 -17.91
N PHE A 140 12.88 27.49 -17.64
CA PHE A 140 13.89 27.08 -18.62
C PHE A 140 14.47 25.70 -18.29
N GLN A 141 15.16 25.08 -19.25
CA GLN A 141 15.88 23.82 -19.04
C GLN A 141 17.32 24.09 -18.59
N SER A 142 17.77 23.40 -17.54
CA SER A 142 19.19 23.24 -17.18
C SER A 142 19.40 21.88 -16.54
N ASP A 143 20.62 21.33 -16.58
CA ASP A 143 21.04 20.18 -15.75
C ASP A 143 20.04 18.99 -15.70
N GLY A 144 19.36 18.73 -16.82
CA GLY A 144 18.37 17.65 -16.98
C GLY A 144 16.97 17.91 -16.37
N ALA A 145 16.59 19.16 -16.07
CA ALA A 145 15.26 19.50 -15.54
C ALA A 145 14.76 20.89 -15.96
N THR A 146 13.46 21.10 -15.77
CA THR A 146 12.84 22.43 -15.84
C THR A 146 13.08 23.17 -14.52
N TYR A 147 13.45 24.44 -14.58
CA TYR A 147 13.50 25.30 -13.40
C TYR A 147 12.48 26.43 -13.54
N ASN A 148 11.52 26.47 -12.62
CA ASN A 148 10.50 27.52 -12.52
C ASN A 148 11.10 28.72 -11.78
N VAL A 149 11.03 29.91 -12.36
CA VAL A 149 11.74 31.11 -11.86
C VAL A 149 10.79 32.14 -11.29
N ARG A 150 11.07 32.56 -10.06
CA ARG A 150 10.22 33.48 -9.29
C ARG A 150 11.07 34.42 -8.43
N ARG A 151 10.61 35.67 -8.27
CA ARG A 151 11.20 36.66 -7.36
C ARG A 151 10.28 36.90 -6.17
N CYS A 152 10.86 36.90 -4.97
CA CYS A 152 10.21 37.30 -3.73
C CYS A 152 10.87 38.55 -3.16
N GLN A 153 10.17 39.29 -2.29
CA GLN A 153 10.75 40.38 -1.52
C GLN A 153 10.74 40.02 -0.02
N ARG A 154 11.86 40.26 0.66
CA ARG A 154 12.00 40.14 2.11
C ARG A 154 12.05 41.54 2.70
N VAL A 155 11.16 41.84 3.65
CA VAL A 155 11.01 43.16 4.26
C VAL A 155 11.40 43.08 5.74
N ASN A 156 12.35 43.92 6.14
CA ASN A 156 12.90 44.00 7.50
C ASN A 156 13.37 42.63 8.06
N GLN A 157 14.11 41.87 7.26
CA GLN A 157 14.63 40.53 7.60
C GLN A 157 16.16 40.55 7.78
N PRO A 158 16.75 39.57 8.49
CA PRO A 158 18.21 39.42 8.56
C PRO A 158 18.86 39.29 7.16
N SER A 159 20.09 39.80 7.03
CA SER A 159 20.90 39.69 5.82
C SER A 159 22.40 39.58 6.17
N ILE A 160 23.24 39.46 5.14
CA ILE A 160 24.70 39.54 5.25
C ILE A 160 25.24 40.95 5.61
N ASP A 161 24.38 41.98 5.63
CA ASP A 161 24.75 43.38 5.89
C ASP A 161 24.15 43.93 7.19
N SER A 162 23.02 43.42 7.65
CA SER A 162 22.42 43.81 8.94
C SER A 162 21.41 42.77 9.46
N ASN A 163 21.06 42.88 10.75
CA ASN A 163 19.96 42.10 11.34
C ASN A 163 18.57 42.48 10.78
N THR A 164 18.44 43.61 10.09
CA THR A 164 17.19 44.14 9.53
C THR A 164 17.45 44.88 8.21
N SER A 165 17.19 44.21 7.10
CA SER A 165 17.34 44.68 5.72
C SER A 165 16.05 44.45 4.93
N THR A 166 15.88 45.18 3.82
CA THR A 166 14.84 44.90 2.82
C THR A 166 15.51 44.62 1.47
N PHE A 167 15.27 43.45 0.89
CA PHE A 167 15.99 42.91 -0.26
C PHE A 167 15.13 41.96 -1.09
N TYR A 168 15.60 41.57 -2.28
CA TYR A 168 14.95 40.57 -3.11
C TYR A 168 15.58 39.19 -2.96
N GLN A 169 14.75 38.16 -3.08
CA GLN A 169 15.14 36.76 -3.24
C GLN A 169 14.89 36.32 -4.68
N TYR A 170 15.88 35.69 -5.32
CA TYR A 170 15.74 35.07 -6.65
C TYR A 170 15.73 33.55 -6.52
N PHE A 171 14.66 32.91 -7.03
CA PHE A 171 14.50 31.46 -7.02
C PHE A 171 14.58 30.88 -8.43
N SER A 172 15.31 29.77 -8.57
CA SER A 172 15.10 28.74 -9.58
C SER A 172 14.64 27.48 -8.86
N VAL A 173 13.41 27.02 -9.04
CA VAL A 173 12.88 25.83 -8.37
C VAL A 173 12.78 24.67 -9.36
N ARG A 174 13.49 23.58 -9.09
CA ARG A 174 13.52 22.39 -9.95
C ARG A 174 12.14 21.73 -10.04
N ASN A 175 11.73 21.39 -11.25
CA ASN A 175 10.52 20.67 -11.58
C ASN A 175 10.86 19.49 -12.53
N PRO A 176 10.65 18.22 -12.12
CA PRO A 176 10.30 17.79 -10.76
C PRO A 176 11.43 18.08 -9.76
N LYS A 177 11.05 18.38 -8.51
CA LYS A 177 12.01 18.45 -7.39
C LYS A 177 12.69 17.09 -7.22
N LYS A 178 13.96 17.07 -6.78
CA LYS A 178 14.61 15.82 -6.36
C LYS A 178 14.01 15.34 -5.04
N GLY A 179 14.24 14.07 -4.71
CA GLY A 179 13.75 13.45 -3.49
C GLY A 179 14.58 13.79 -2.24
N PHE A 180 14.62 12.82 -1.32
CA PHE A 180 15.39 12.83 -0.07
C PHE A 180 16.23 11.55 0.00
N GLY A 181 17.04 11.41 1.04
CA GLY A 181 17.99 10.29 1.16
C GLY A 181 19.26 10.54 0.36
N ASN A 182 19.79 9.51 -0.30
CA ASN A 182 20.98 9.66 -1.16
C ASN A 182 20.65 10.56 -2.37
N ILE A 183 21.38 11.66 -2.50
CA ILE A 183 21.11 12.71 -3.48
C ILE A 183 22.41 13.25 -4.08
N SER A 184 22.38 13.55 -5.37
CA SER A 184 23.49 14.15 -6.10
C SER A 184 22.98 15.14 -7.14
N GLY A 185 23.89 15.93 -7.70
CA GLY A 185 23.59 16.80 -8.81
C GLY A 185 24.78 17.61 -9.31
N THR A 186 24.61 18.13 -10.51
CA THR A 186 25.36 19.30 -10.98
C THR A 186 24.36 20.43 -11.18
N VAL A 187 24.77 21.65 -10.82
CA VAL A 187 24.06 22.90 -11.08
C VAL A 187 25.01 23.77 -11.88
N THR A 188 24.69 23.96 -13.16
CA THR A 188 25.41 24.85 -14.06
C THR A 188 24.90 26.27 -13.80
N PHE A 189 25.39 26.89 -12.73
CA PHE A 189 24.87 28.16 -12.20
C PHE A 189 24.87 29.30 -13.24
N ALA A 190 25.73 29.21 -14.27
CA ALA A 190 25.76 30.10 -15.43
C ALA A 190 24.39 30.19 -16.13
N ASN A 191 23.68 29.07 -16.28
CA ASN A 191 22.38 29.02 -16.95
C ASN A 191 21.31 29.74 -16.12
N HIS A 192 21.34 29.57 -14.80
CA HIS A 192 20.45 30.28 -13.87
C HIS A 192 20.73 31.79 -13.86
N ALA A 193 22.00 32.19 -13.74
CA ALA A 193 22.39 33.60 -13.78
C ALA A 193 22.06 34.26 -15.13
N ALA A 194 22.25 33.56 -16.25
CA ALA A 194 21.89 34.04 -17.58
C ALA A 194 20.37 34.18 -17.77
N PHE A 195 19.57 33.20 -17.33
CA PHE A 195 18.11 33.31 -17.39
C PHE A 195 17.61 34.44 -16.49
N TRP A 196 18.10 34.55 -15.25
CA TRP A 196 17.77 35.64 -14.35
C TRP A 196 18.08 37.01 -14.98
N ALA A 197 19.29 37.21 -15.53
CA ALA A 197 19.65 38.42 -16.25
C ALA A 197 18.74 38.69 -17.47
N SER A 198 18.36 37.67 -18.25
CA SER A 198 17.43 37.80 -19.39
C SER A 198 16.02 38.28 -18.98
N LYS A 199 15.68 38.18 -17.69
CA LYS A 199 14.42 38.63 -17.07
C LYS A 199 14.58 39.91 -16.24
N GLY A 200 15.75 40.55 -16.30
CA GLY A 200 16.09 41.75 -15.52
C GLY A 200 16.39 41.48 -14.04
N LEU A 201 16.52 40.21 -13.64
CA LEU A 201 16.89 39.80 -12.28
C LEU A 201 18.42 39.77 -12.15
N ASN A 202 19.02 40.96 -12.21
CA ASN A 202 20.47 41.12 -12.24
C ASN A 202 21.10 40.84 -10.85
N LEU A 203 22.01 39.86 -10.81
CA LEU A 203 22.88 39.62 -9.66
C LEU A 203 23.92 40.75 -9.51
N GLY A 204 24.26 41.09 -8.27
CA GLY A 204 25.32 42.05 -7.94
C GLY A 204 26.70 41.42 -7.79
N GLN A 205 27.58 42.07 -7.04
CA GLN A 205 28.89 41.54 -6.65
C GLN A 205 28.71 40.40 -5.64
N HIS A 206 29.23 39.21 -5.95
CA HIS A 206 29.07 38.03 -5.09
C HIS A 206 29.71 38.19 -3.69
N ASP A 207 28.95 37.85 -2.65
CA ASP A 207 29.50 37.36 -1.38
C ASP A 207 29.70 35.83 -1.52
N TYR A 208 29.30 35.00 -0.55
CA TYR A 208 29.47 33.55 -0.63
C TYR A 208 28.46 32.85 -1.55
N GLN A 209 28.81 31.62 -1.92
CA GLN A 209 28.02 30.68 -2.70
C GLN A 209 28.31 29.26 -2.18
N ILE A 210 27.32 28.61 -1.59
CA ILE A 210 27.44 27.30 -0.96
C ILE A 210 26.34 26.35 -1.46
N VAL A 211 26.54 25.04 -1.28
CA VAL A 211 25.42 24.09 -1.27
C VAL A 211 24.96 23.99 0.18
N ALA A 212 23.74 24.46 0.44
CA ALA A 212 23.18 24.60 1.77
C ALA A 212 22.06 23.60 2.03
N THR A 213 21.99 23.15 3.29
CA THR A 213 20.80 22.57 3.89
C THR A 213 20.10 23.65 4.71
N GLU A 214 18.78 23.79 4.59
CA GLU A 214 17.97 24.72 5.38
C GLU A 214 16.82 23.97 6.06
N GLY A 215 16.43 24.39 7.27
CA GLY A 215 15.34 23.77 8.02
C GLY A 215 14.56 24.80 8.84
N TYR A 216 13.25 24.87 8.60
CA TYR A 216 12.32 25.80 9.25
C TYR A 216 11.26 25.05 10.03
N GLN A 217 11.17 25.27 11.35
CA GLN A 217 10.20 24.64 12.26
C GLN A 217 10.07 23.12 12.07
N SER A 218 11.21 22.45 11.85
CA SER A 218 11.28 21.06 11.39
C SER A 218 12.44 20.30 12.02
N SER A 219 12.56 19.03 11.67
CA SER A 219 13.70 18.16 11.99
C SER A 219 14.32 17.62 10.71
N GLY A 220 15.54 17.10 10.81
CA GLY A 220 16.21 16.40 9.72
C GLY A 220 17.71 16.30 9.91
N ASN A 221 18.39 15.76 8.91
CA ASN A 221 19.84 15.71 8.84
C ASN A 221 20.35 15.79 7.38
N SER A 222 21.63 16.09 7.21
CA SER A 222 22.31 15.95 5.91
C SER A 222 23.75 15.48 6.10
N ASP A 223 24.36 14.94 5.04
CA ASP A 223 25.79 14.62 4.97
C ASP A 223 26.24 14.75 3.51
N LEU A 224 26.65 15.96 3.13
CA LEU A 224 26.81 16.40 1.75
C LEU A 224 28.26 16.81 1.46
N THR A 225 28.77 16.33 0.33
CA THR A 225 30.08 16.67 -0.22
C THR A 225 29.92 17.58 -1.43
N VAL A 226 30.59 18.72 -1.39
CA VAL A 226 30.55 19.76 -2.44
C VAL A 226 31.85 19.73 -3.26
N SER A 227 31.76 19.95 -4.57
CA SER A 227 32.90 20.11 -5.46
C SER A 227 32.60 21.10 -6.59
N GLN A 228 33.66 21.55 -7.27
CA GLN A 228 33.53 22.37 -8.48
C GLN A 228 33.80 21.47 -9.70
N GLY A 229 32.91 21.53 -10.69
CA GLY A 229 33.09 20.83 -11.96
C GLY A 229 34.22 21.44 -12.80
N ALA A 230 34.89 20.61 -13.60
CA ALA A 230 35.88 21.07 -14.56
C ALA A 230 35.20 21.85 -15.70
N ILE A 231 35.80 22.97 -16.12
CA ILE A 231 35.22 23.84 -17.16
C ILE A 231 35.69 23.37 -18.54
N SER A 232 34.77 22.82 -19.33
CA SER A 232 34.94 22.64 -20.78
C SER A 232 34.41 23.87 -21.53
N SER A 233 35.20 24.95 -21.56
CA SER A 233 34.80 26.20 -22.21
C SER A 233 34.94 26.14 -23.73
N SER A 234 33.84 26.33 -24.45
CA SER A 234 33.87 26.79 -25.85
C SER A 234 32.85 27.92 -26.02
N ALA A 235 33.35 29.14 -26.25
CA ALA A 235 32.55 30.31 -26.61
C ALA A 235 32.58 30.49 -28.13
N ALA A 236 31.49 30.97 -28.72
CA ALA A 236 31.36 31.08 -30.17
C ALA A 236 31.85 32.44 -30.72
N SER A 237 32.53 32.37 -31.88
CA SER A 237 33.01 33.49 -32.70
C SER A 237 34.19 34.33 -32.12
N SER A 238 35.00 35.01 -32.93
CA SER A 238 34.80 35.40 -34.33
C SER A 238 36.08 35.54 -35.18
N SER A 239 35.88 35.53 -36.51
CA SER A 239 36.69 36.14 -37.58
C SER A 239 37.95 35.43 -38.16
N ALA A 240 37.80 35.06 -39.45
CA ALA A 240 38.67 35.38 -40.60
C ALA A 240 39.86 34.47 -41.04
N ALA A 241 40.00 34.44 -42.38
CA ALA A 241 41.22 34.27 -43.20
C ALA A 241 41.74 32.86 -43.64
N ASN A 242 41.01 32.29 -44.62
CA ASN A 242 41.52 32.07 -46.01
C ASN A 242 42.43 30.85 -46.39
N SER A 243 42.08 30.24 -47.54
CA SER A 243 42.91 29.36 -48.41
C SER A 243 43.33 27.98 -47.87
N SER A 244 43.65 26.93 -48.65
CA SER A 244 43.34 26.49 -50.04
C SER A 244 43.95 25.06 -50.23
N THR A 245 43.74 24.24 -51.27
CA THR A 245 43.02 24.30 -52.56
C THR A 245 42.39 22.91 -52.85
N ALA A 246 41.36 22.81 -53.68
CA ALA A 246 40.79 21.51 -54.12
C ALA A 246 41.42 20.99 -55.43
N THR A 247 41.59 19.67 -55.58
CA THR A 247 41.12 18.82 -56.72
C THR A 247 41.84 17.46 -56.81
N SER A 248 41.07 16.39 -56.99
CA SER A 248 41.27 15.41 -58.07
C SER A 248 40.02 14.51 -58.17
N THR A 249 39.74 13.99 -59.37
CA THR A 249 38.57 13.17 -59.68
C THR A 249 38.98 11.73 -60.01
N GLY A 250 38.22 10.74 -59.55
CA GLY A 250 38.50 9.33 -59.80
C GLY A 250 37.29 8.45 -59.54
N THR A 251 36.60 8.04 -60.60
CA THR A 251 35.36 7.25 -60.49
C THR A 251 35.66 5.77 -60.66
N SER A 252 35.46 4.95 -59.62
CA SER A 252 35.33 3.50 -59.77
C SER A 252 34.53 2.89 -58.61
N THR A 253 33.86 1.77 -58.86
CA THR A 253 32.95 1.12 -57.93
C THR A 253 33.69 0.26 -56.90
N GLY A 254 33.54 0.57 -55.61
CA GLY A 254 33.97 -0.26 -54.49
C GLY A 254 33.21 0.13 -53.23
N THR A 255 32.88 -0.84 -52.38
CA THR A 255 32.08 -0.62 -51.15
C THR A 255 32.82 0.27 -50.15
N SER A 256 32.36 1.50 -49.97
CA SER A 256 32.98 2.51 -49.10
C SER A 256 32.47 2.41 -47.66
N SER A 257 33.37 2.17 -46.72
CA SER A 257 33.08 2.01 -45.29
C SER A 257 32.81 3.37 -44.60
N GLY A 258 31.55 3.83 -44.65
CA GLY A 258 31.13 5.10 -44.04
C GLY A 258 29.62 5.24 -43.93
N ILE A 259 29.16 6.31 -43.27
CA ILE A 259 27.75 6.67 -43.17
C ILE A 259 27.43 7.61 -44.33
N THR A 260 26.44 7.27 -45.15
CA THR A 260 25.88 8.15 -46.19
C THR A 260 24.54 8.69 -45.73
N VAL A 261 24.31 9.99 -45.87
CA VAL A 261 23.04 10.66 -45.57
C VAL A 261 22.47 11.18 -46.89
N ARG A 262 21.31 10.69 -47.32
CA ARG A 262 20.62 11.19 -48.51
C ARG A 262 19.61 12.25 -48.09
N ALA A 263 19.91 13.51 -48.40
CA ALA A 263 19.13 14.65 -47.94
C ALA A 263 19.13 15.80 -48.96
N ARG A 264 18.22 16.76 -48.75
CA ARG A 264 18.12 18.03 -49.48
C ARG A 264 17.56 19.15 -48.59
N GLY A 265 17.92 20.38 -48.92
CA GLY A 265 17.21 21.57 -48.47
C GLY A 265 16.12 21.98 -49.47
N VAL A 266 15.32 22.98 -49.11
CA VAL A 266 14.32 23.60 -50.00
C VAL A 266 14.91 24.80 -50.75
N ALA A 267 15.76 25.60 -50.11
CA ALA A 267 16.43 26.77 -50.67
C ALA A 267 17.89 26.52 -51.11
N GLY A 268 18.55 25.51 -50.55
CA GLY A 268 19.95 25.17 -50.86
C GLY A 268 20.98 25.90 -49.99
N SER A 269 20.58 26.30 -48.78
CA SER A 269 21.42 26.96 -47.76
C SER A 269 21.21 26.40 -46.35
N GLU A 270 20.31 25.43 -46.22
CA GLU A 270 20.04 24.67 -45.01
C GLU A 270 21.27 23.86 -44.58
N HIS A 271 21.44 23.64 -43.28
CA HIS A 271 22.63 23.02 -42.72
C HIS A 271 22.24 21.93 -41.72
N ILE A 272 22.97 20.81 -41.74
CA ILE A 272 22.77 19.69 -40.81
C ILE A 272 24.09 19.20 -40.21
N TYR A 273 24.02 18.63 -39.01
CA TYR A 273 25.09 17.79 -38.44
C TYR A 273 24.74 16.32 -38.53
N LEU A 274 25.71 15.49 -38.90
CA LEU A 274 25.73 14.09 -38.49
C LEU A 274 26.32 14.01 -37.09
N LYS A 275 25.60 13.36 -36.19
CA LYS A 275 26.03 13.07 -34.82
C LYS A 275 26.15 11.56 -34.65
N VAL A 276 27.20 11.11 -33.98
CA VAL A 276 27.40 9.71 -33.64
C VAL A 276 27.88 9.63 -32.19
N GLY A 277 27.17 8.88 -31.35
CA GLY A 277 27.46 8.80 -29.91
C GLY A 277 27.27 10.14 -29.17
N GLY A 278 26.44 11.04 -29.72
CA GLY A 278 26.16 12.38 -29.18
C GLY A 278 27.12 13.49 -29.63
N ALA A 279 28.31 13.16 -30.14
CA ALA A 279 29.25 14.13 -30.71
C ALA A 279 28.88 14.47 -32.17
N ASN A 280 29.07 15.73 -32.58
CA ASN A 280 28.95 16.14 -33.99
C ASN A 280 30.20 15.65 -34.74
N VAL A 281 30.04 14.77 -35.73
CA VAL A 281 31.16 14.11 -36.44
C VAL A 281 31.30 14.53 -37.90
N ALA A 282 30.24 15.07 -38.50
CA ALA A 282 30.28 15.81 -39.76
C ALA A 282 29.21 16.91 -39.78
N SER A 283 29.35 17.87 -40.68
CA SER A 283 28.29 18.84 -40.99
C SER A 283 28.31 19.22 -42.47
N TRP A 284 27.15 19.57 -43.01
CA TRP A 284 26.99 19.86 -44.44
C TRP A 284 25.91 20.91 -44.68
N THR A 285 26.17 21.81 -45.63
CA THR A 285 25.14 22.63 -46.27
C THR A 285 24.49 21.82 -47.39
N LEU A 286 23.16 21.77 -47.41
CA LEU A 286 22.38 20.97 -48.35
C LEU A 286 22.10 21.72 -49.65
N THR A 287 21.98 21.01 -50.77
CA THR A 287 21.48 21.59 -52.03
C THR A 287 19.96 21.46 -52.14
N THR A 288 19.34 22.18 -53.07
CA THR A 288 17.91 22.03 -53.41
C THR A 288 17.54 20.66 -54.01
N SER A 289 18.53 19.84 -54.35
CA SER A 289 18.39 18.48 -54.89
C SER A 289 18.87 17.43 -53.89
N TYR A 290 18.31 16.22 -53.92
CA TYR A 290 18.82 15.11 -53.11
C TYR A 290 20.26 14.77 -53.52
N GLN A 291 21.16 14.85 -52.55
CA GLN A 291 22.56 14.45 -52.69
C GLN A 291 22.95 13.49 -51.57
N ASN A 292 23.98 12.68 -51.82
CA ASN A 292 24.52 11.72 -50.86
C ASN A 292 25.71 12.36 -50.12
N TYR A 293 25.49 12.74 -48.87
CA TYR A 293 26.48 13.35 -48.00
C TYR A 293 27.19 12.25 -47.20
N VAL A 294 28.49 12.03 -47.45
CA VAL A 294 29.23 10.88 -46.94
C VAL A 294 30.20 11.28 -45.83
N TYR A 295 30.16 10.53 -44.72
CA TYR A 295 31.12 10.57 -43.63
C TYR A 295 31.89 9.26 -43.54
N SER A 296 33.23 9.33 -43.52
CA SER A 296 34.14 8.18 -43.56
C SER A 296 35.12 8.18 -42.38
N GLY A 297 34.60 8.33 -41.15
CA GLY A 297 35.41 8.35 -39.92
C GLY A 297 34.95 7.34 -38.87
N ALA A 298 35.85 7.05 -37.91
CA ALA A 298 35.71 5.96 -36.94
C ALA A 298 34.87 6.32 -35.70
N ALA A 299 33.67 6.85 -35.90
CA ALA A 299 32.73 7.16 -34.81
C ALA A 299 31.77 5.99 -34.51
N THR A 300 31.42 5.81 -33.24
CA THR A 300 30.58 4.70 -32.74
C THR A 300 29.52 5.17 -31.75
N GLY A 301 28.32 4.59 -31.79
CA GLY A 301 27.18 4.96 -30.94
C GLY A 301 25.95 5.38 -31.75
N ASP A 302 24.99 6.06 -31.10
CA ASP A 302 23.73 6.48 -31.73
C ASP A 302 23.95 7.48 -32.87
N ILE A 303 23.44 7.15 -34.05
CA ILE A 303 23.40 8.04 -35.22
C ILE A 303 22.20 8.97 -35.09
N GLN A 304 22.45 10.27 -35.20
CA GLN A 304 21.39 11.29 -35.32
C GLN A 304 21.75 12.29 -36.43
N ILE A 305 20.74 12.74 -37.17
CA ILE A 305 20.85 13.93 -38.03
C ILE A 305 20.22 15.09 -37.27
N GLN A 306 20.98 16.16 -37.02
CA GLN A 306 20.49 17.38 -36.37
C GLN A 306 20.33 18.51 -37.38
N TYR A 307 19.17 19.18 -37.35
CA TYR A 307 18.92 20.44 -38.06
C TYR A 307 19.08 21.62 -37.09
N ASP A 308 19.79 22.68 -37.50
CA ASP A 308 20.18 23.81 -36.64
C ASP A 308 19.95 25.23 -37.21
N ASN A 309 19.14 25.37 -38.28
CA ASN A 309 19.01 26.65 -39.01
C ASN A 309 17.57 26.95 -39.51
N ASP A 310 16.58 27.01 -38.63
CA ASP A 310 15.16 27.27 -39.00
C ASP A 310 14.79 28.76 -39.24
N THR A 311 15.74 29.70 -39.10
CA THR A 311 15.48 31.15 -38.90
C THR A 311 14.71 31.91 -40.01
N THR A 312 14.38 31.26 -41.13
CA THR A 312 13.55 31.84 -42.22
C THR A 312 12.44 30.91 -42.74
N GLY A 313 12.09 29.84 -42.01
CA GLY A 313 11.09 28.86 -42.48
C GLY A 313 11.63 27.99 -43.62
N LEU A 314 12.88 27.58 -43.49
CA LEU A 314 13.51 26.61 -44.37
C LEU A 314 13.28 25.20 -43.81
N ASP A 315 13.07 24.24 -44.69
CA ASP A 315 12.86 22.84 -44.33
C ASP A 315 14.01 21.98 -44.86
N VAL A 316 14.33 20.91 -44.13
CA VAL A 316 15.21 19.84 -44.60
C VAL A 316 14.40 18.57 -44.81
N GLN A 317 14.61 17.90 -45.94
CA GLN A 317 14.07 16.57 -46.21
C GLN A 317 15.23 15.56 -46.18
N VAL A 318 15.23 14.68 -45.18
CA VAL A 318 16.14 13.52 -45.10
C VAL A 318 15.34 12.32 -45.59
N ASP A 319 15.87 11.59 -46.56
CA ASP A 319 15.18 10.47 -47.21
C ASP A 319 15.66 9.13 -46.62
N TYR A 320 16.98 8.90 -46.57
CA TYR A 320 17.55 7.82 -45.76
C TYR A 320 18.95 8.13 -45.25
N ILE A 321 19.41 7.32 -44.30
CA ILE A 321 20.84 7.06 -44.13
C ILE A 321 21.19 5.65 -44.63
N GLN A 322 22.42 5.47 -45.14
CA GLN A 322 23.02 4.16 -45.31
C GLN A 322 24.20 4.03 -44.33
N ALA A 323 24.13 3.04 -43.45
CA ALA A 323 25.15 2.76 -42.43
C ALA A 323 25.39 1.26 -42.35
N ASN A 324 26.67 0.84 -42.26
CA ASN A 324 27.09 -0.56 -42.21
C ASN A 324 26.54 -1.43 -43.37
N GLY A 325 26.21 -0.80 -44.51
CA GLY A 325 25.59 -1.41 -45.70
C GLY A 325 24.06 -1.40 -45.71
N GLU A 326 23.42 -1.27 -44.55
CA GLU A 326 21.97 -1.19 -44.36
C GLU A 326 21.44 0.22 -44.69
N ILE A 327 20.28 0.31 -45.35
CA ILE A 327 19.55 1.56 -45.57
C ILE A 327 18.46 1.69 -44.50
N ARG A 328 18.40 2.85 -43.85
CA ARG A 328 17.41 3.21 -42.81
C ARG A 328 16.66 4.45 -43.26
N GLN A 329 15.40 4.25 -43.66
CA GLN A 329 14.47 5.27 -44.12
C GLN A 329 14.13 6.27 -43.01
N ALA A 330 13.96 7.55 -43.33
CA ALA A 330 13.66 8.58 -42.32
C ALA A 330 12.19 8.57 -41.90
N GLU A 331 11.27 8.25 -42.82
CA GLU A 331 9.85 8.05 -42.56
C GLU A 331 9.57 6.89 -41.59
N ASP A 332 10.45 5.89 -41.50
CA ASP A 332 10.32 4.80 -40.51
C ASP A 332 10.79 5.21 -39.09
N MET A 333 11.51 6.32 -38.94
CA MET A 333 12.09 6.72 -37.65
C MET A 333 11.08 7.46 -36.77
N THR A 334 10.64 6.82 -35.68
CA THR A 334 9.72 7.40 -34.69
C THR A 334 10.35 8.55 -33.88
N TYR A 335 11.69 8.54 -33.71
CA TYR A 335 12.41 9.60 -33.01
C TYR A 335 12.82 10.74 -33.97
N ASN A 336 11.83 11.51 -34.43
CA ASN A 336 12.01 12.78 -35.14
C ASN A 336 11.47 13.94 -34.28
N THR A 337 12.34 14.68 -33.60
CA THR A 337 11.99 15.88 -32.82
C THR A 337 11.99 17.16 -33.65
N ALA A 338 12.48 17.11 -34.90
CA ALA A 338 12.39 18.21 -35.87
C ALA A 338 11.05 18.26 -36.62
N ALA A 339 10.22 17.22 -36.48
CA ALA A 339 8.88 17.18 -37.07
C ALA A 339 7.95 18.22 -36.44
N TYR A 340 7.26 18.97 -37.30
CA TYR A 340 6.19 19.90 -36.93
C TYR A 340 4.84 19.17 -37.02
N ILE A 341 4.20 18.96 -35.87
CA ILE A 341 2.99 18.12 -35.73
C ILE A 341 1.99 18.87 -34.85
N ASN A 342 0.70 18.82 -35.21
CA ASN A 342 -0.40 19.47 -34.48
C ASN A 342 -0.19 20.98 -34.20
N GLY A 343 0.54 21.68 -35.09
CA GLY A 343 0.80 23.11 -34.95
C GLY A 343 2.03 23.48 -34.10
N SER A 344 2.83 22.50 -33.65
CA SER A 344 4.03 22.72 -32.84
C SER A 344 5.22 21.89 -33.31
N CYS A 345 6.42 22.41 -33.08
CA CYS A 345 7.67 21.65 -33.13
C CYS A 345 7.74 20.60 -32.00
N GLY A 346 8.58 19.58 -32.17
CA GLY A 346 8.94 18.64 -31.10
C GLY A 346 7.96 17.49 -30.87
N GLY A 347 7.03 17.24 -31.78
CA GLY A 347 5.94 16.28 -31.58
C GLY A 347 6.35 14.80 -31.53
N GLY A 348 7.41 14.42 -32.27
CA GLY A 348 7.77 13.02 -32.50
C GLY A 348 6.87 12.35 -33.56
N GLY A 349 7.45 11.77 -34.60
CA GLY A 349 6.68 11.01 -35.59
C GLY A 349 7.43 10.61 -36.85
N ASN A 350 6.88 9.60 -37.51
CA ASN A 350 7.30 9.03 -38.79
C ASN A 350 7.27 10.06 -39.93
N SER A 351 8.41 10.70 -40.24
CA SER A 351 8.51 11.76 -41.25
C SER A 351 9.96 11.99 -41.72
N GLU A 352 10.15 12.10 -43.04
CA GLU A 352 11.36 12.61 -43.70
C GLU A 352 11.65 14.09 -43.40
N MET A 353 10.61 14.86 -43.06
CA MET A 353 10.69 16.32 -42.96
C MET A 353 11.17 16.77 -41.58
N MET A 354 12.20 17.63 -41.60
CA MET A 354 12.72 18.38 -40.47
C MET A 354 12.34 19.86 -40.66
N HIS A 355 11.26 20.27 -40.00
CA HIS A 355 10.66 21.61 -40.07
C HIS A 355 11.17 22.58 -38.98
N CYS A 356 11.78 22.03 -37.93
CA CYS A 356 12.21 22.78 -36.76
C CYS A 356 13.63 22.36 -36.33
N ASN A 357 14.31 23.21 -35.56
CA ASN A 357 15.55 22.84 -34.88
C ASN A 357 15.32 21.58 -34.01
N GLY A 358 16.00 20.48 -34.32
CA GLY A 358 15.71 19.16 -33.75
C GLY A 358 16.54 18.03 -34.39
N VAL A 359 16.21 16.77 -34.09
CA VAL A 359 16.95 15.59 -34.57
C VAL A 359 16.04 14.49 -35.15
N ILE A 360 16.54 13.74 -36.13
CA ILE A 360 16.08 12.39 -36.47
C ILE A 360 17.12 11.39 -35.97
N GLY A 361 16.73 10.39 -35.19
CA GLY A 361 17.61 9.31 -34.72
C GLY A 361 17.44 8.02 -35.52
N PHE A 362 18.55 7.41 -35.93
CA PHE A 362 18.60 6.24 -36.82
C PHE A 362 19.26 4.99 -36.17
N GLY A 363 19.28 4.91 -34.84
CA GLY A 363 19.90 3.81 -34.08
C GLY A 363 21.44 3.82 -34.13
N THR A 364 22.08 2.78 -33.60
CA THR A 364 23.55 2.75 -33.41
C THR A 364 24.33 2.22 -34.64
N THR A 365 25.64 2.50 -34.64
CA THR A 365 26.67 1.66 -35.30
C THR A 365 27.54 0.95 -34.25
N SER A 366 28.01 -0.26 -34.55
CA SER A 366 28.82 -1.10 -33.66
C SER A 366 30.21 -1.48 -34.20
N ASP A 367 30.58 -1.03 -35.41
CA ASP A 367 31.72 -1.57 -36.15
C ASP A 367 32.94 -0.64 -36.11
N CYS A 368 34.13 -1.25 -35.96
CA CYS A 368 35.39 -0.51 -35.85
C CYS A 368 35.89 -0.06 -37.24
N PHE A 369 35.47 1.11 -37.68
CA PHE A 369 35.77 1.67 -39.01
C PHE A 369 37.19 2.24 -39.18
N SER A 370 38.22 1.46 -38.81
CA SER A 370 39.56 1.56 -39.40
C SER A 370 40.34 0.26 -39.18
N GLY A 371 40.93 -0.30 -40.24
CA GLY A 371 41.53 -1.64 -40.21
C GLY A 371 42.88 -1.71 -39.49
N SER A 372 42.90 -1.63 -38.15
CA SER A 372 44.06 -2.01 -37.32
C SER A 372 43.72 -2.21 -35.83
N CYS A 373 43.36 -3.43 -35.45
CA CYS A 373 43.40 -3.92 -34.06
C CYS A 373 44.11 -5.29 -34.03
N GLY A 374 45.44 -5.27 -33.97
CA GLY A 374 46.28 -6.46 -34.10
C GLY A 374 46.85 -6.97 -32.77
N GLY A 375 46.47 -8.19 -32.39
CA GLY A 375 47.17 -9.00 -31.38
C GLY A 375 46.51 -9.05 -30.00
N THR A 376 46.38 -10.21 -29.35
CA THR A 376 46.60 -11.59 -29.82
C THR A 376 45.70 -12.57 -29.06
N ALA A 377 44.86 -13.31 -29.80
CA ALA A 377 44.29 -14.59 -29.37
C ALA A 377 44.38 -15.55 -30.58
N SER A 378 44.83 -16.78 -30.35
CA SER A 378 45.20 -17.72 -31.43
C SER A 378 43.99 -18.39 -32.10
N SER A 379 44.16 -18.73 -33.38
CA SER A 379 43.08 -19.09 -34.30
C SER A 379 42.67 -20.58 -34.26
N ALA A 380 41.39 -20.83 -34.00
CA ALA A 380 40.62 -21.98 -34.50
C ALA A 380 39.11 -21.68 -34.37
N ALA A 381 38.24 -21.92 -35.35
CA ALA A 381 38.46 -22.30 -36.75
C ALA A 381 37.30 -21.74 -37.62
N SER A 382 37.48 -21.69 -38.94
CA SER A 382 36.45 -21.25 -39.89
C SER A 382 35.59 -22.42 -40.40
N ASN A 383 34.37 -22.08 -40.85
CA ASN A 383 33.37 -22.86 -41.61
C ASN A 383 32.21 -23.50 -40.82
N ALA A 384 31.06 -22.83 -40.84
CA ALA A 384 29.80 -23.40 -41.34
C ALA A 384 28.80 -22.27 -41.65
N ALA A 385 28.11 -22.37 -42.78
CA ALA A 385 26.91 -21.60 -43.06
C ALA A 385 25.74 -22.58 -43.28
N SER A 386 24.51 -22.15 -42.97
CA SER A 386 23.26 -22.88 -43.20
C SER A 386 23.08 -24.23 -42.47
N SER A 387 22.36 -24.20 -41.34
CA SER A 387 21.46 -25.29 -40.96
C SER A 387 20.28 -24.77 -40.17
N THR A 388 19.09 -25.33 -40.38
CA THR A 388 17.89 -25.02 -39.60
C THR A 388 17.93 -25.68 -38.22
N GLY A 389 18.02 -24.85 -37.17
CA GLY A 389 17.64 -25.20 -35.81
C GLY A 389 18.67 -25.94 -34.96
N ASN A 390 19.31 -25.23 -34.04
CA ASN A 390 19.19 -25.59 -32.61
C ASN A 390 19.51 -24.39 -31.69
N ASN A 391 19.02 -24.45 -30.45
CA ASN A 391 19.39 -23.49 -29.41
C ASN A 391 20.79 -23.81 -28.84
N SER A 392 21.81 -23.04 -29.19
CA SER A 392 23.15 -23.14 -28.60
C SER A 392 23.66 -21.79 -28.08
N CYS A 393 22.90 -21.19 -27.17
CA CYS A 393 23.38 -20.09 -26.33
C CYS A 393 24.62 -20.55 -25.55
N ALA A 394 25.72 -19.79 -25.60
CA ALA A 394 26.93 -20.07 -24.83
C ALA A 394 26.73 -19.87 -23.31
N GLY A 395 25.68 -19.16 -22.95
CA GLY A 395 25.19 -19.00 -21.58
C GLY A 395 23.86 -18.24 -21.54
N TYR A 396 23.25 -18.20 -20.37
CA TYR A 396 21.99 -17.49 -20.12
C TYR A 396 22.19 -16.39 -19.08
N VAL A 397 21.52 -15.26 -19.23
CA VAL A 397 21.58 -14.11 -18.31
C VAL A 397 20.19 -13.64 -17.90
N GLY A 398 20.07 -13.21 -16.65
CA GLY A 398 18.84 -12.67 -16.09
C GLY A 398 18.72 -11.19 -16.45
N ILE A 399 17.97 -10.90 -17.51
CA ILE A 399 17.53 -9.55 -17.85
C ILE A 399 16.30 -9.25 -17.00
N THR A 400 16.43 -8.28 -16.08
CA THR A 400 15.40 -8.04 -15.06
C THR A 400 15.10 -6.57 -14.87
N PHE A 401 13.83 -6.28 -14.58
CA PHE A 401 13.30 -4.93 -14.39
C PHE A 401 12.49 -4.87 -13.09
N ASP A 402 12.87 -3.95 -12.21
CA ASP A 402 12.17 -3.68 -10.95
C ASP A 402 11.10 -2.58 -11.15
N ASP A 403 10.36 -2.20 -10.11
CA ASP A 403 9.40 -1.08 -10.06
C ASP A 403 8.16 -1.11 -11.00
N GLY A 404 8.07 -2.08 -11.91
CA GLY A 404 6.90 -2.27 -12.78
C GLY A 404 5.62 -2.72 -12.04
N PRO A 405 4.46 -2.76 -12.73
CA PRO A 405 4.16 -2.15 -14.02
C PRO A 405 3.59 -0.73 -13.88
N ASN A 406 3.88 0.15 -14.83
CA ASN A 406 3.44 1.55 -14.86
C ASN A 406 3.35 2.07 -16.31
N GLY A 407 3.21 3.38 -16.51
CA GLY A 407 3.03 3.98 -17.84
C GLY A 407 4.12 3.66 -18.87
N ASN A 408 5.31 3.22 -18.44
CA ASN A 408 6.41 2.85 -19.33
C ASN A 408 6.33 1.41 -19.86
N THR A 409 5.71 0.49 -19.13
CA THR A 409 5.84 -0.97 -19.34
C THR A 409 5.56 -1.39 -20.78
N THR A 410 4.50 -0.84 -21.40
CA THR A 410 4.12 -1.11 -22.80
C THR A 410 5.25 -0.77 -23.79
N THR A 411 5.96 0.34 -23.59
CA THR A 411 7.08 0.78 -24.42
C THR A 411 8.26 -0.17 -24.28
N LEU A 412 8.62 -0.51 -23.04
CA LEU A 412 9.73 -1.41 -22.72
C LEU A 412 9.47 -2.83 -23.25
N ILE A 413 8.24 -3.36 -23.09
CA ILE A 413 7.80 -4.64 -23.67
C ILE A 413 7.96 -4.66 -25.20
N ASN A 414 7.60 -3.57 -25.89
CA ASN A 414 7.73 -3.48 -27.34
C ASN A 414 9.21 -3.47 -27.78
N LEU A 415 10.06 -2.71 -27.08
CA LEU A 415 11.50 -2.67 -27.32
C LEU A 415 12.17 -4.04 -27.08
N LEU A 416 11.77 -4.76 -26.02
CA LEU A 416 12.24 -6.12 -25.73
C LEU A 416 11.86 -7.11 -26.84
N LYS A 417 10.61 -7.06 -27.34
CA LYS A 417 10.16 -7.88 -28.49
C LYS A 417 10.96 -7.58 -29.75
N GLN A 418 11.09 -6.30 -30.11
CA GLN A 418 11.82 -5.84 -31.31
C GLN A 418 13.28 -6.29 -31.31
N ASN A 419 13.92 -6.35 -30.14
CA ASN A 419 15.32 -6.72 -29.99
C ASN A 419 15.56 -8.19 -29.60
N GLY A 420 14.52 -9.03 -29.58
CA GLY A 420 14.62 -10.47 -29.29
C GLY A 420 14.99 -10.80 -27.84
N LEU A 421 14.79 -9.87 -26.90
CA LEU A 421 15.15 -10.02 -25.50
C LEU A 421 14.02 -10.67 -24.70
N THR A 422 13.81 -11.97 -24.91
CA THR A 422 12.80 -12.77 -24.19
C THR A 422 13.34 -14.17 -23.85
N PRO A 423 13.08 -14.74 -22.66
CA PRO A 423 12.31 -14.17 -21.56
C PRO A 423 13.11 -13.15 -20.72
N VAL A 424 12.40 -12.21 -20.10
CA VAL A 424 12.89 -11.37 -18.99
C VAL A 424 12.25 -11.76 -17.65
N THR A 425 12.69 -11.15 -16.55
CA THR A 425 12.00 -11.27 -15.24
C THR A 425 11.62 -9.90 -14.71
N TRP A 426 10.33 -9.67 -14.49
CA TRP A 426 9.78 -8.44 -13.90
C TRP A 426 9.67 -8.62 -12.39
N PHE A 427 10.26 -7.74 -11.58
CA PHE A 427 10.12 -7.71 -10.14
C PHE A 427 9.22 -6.54 -9.77
N ASN A 428 7.93 -6.83 -9.63
CA ASN A 428 6.91 -5.79 -9.63
C ASN A 428 6.42 -5.46 -8.23
N GLN A 429 6.15 -4.17 -8.01
CA GLN A 429 5.58 -3.69 -6.76
C GLN A 429 4.07 -3.98 -6.71
N GLY A 430 3.56 -4.48 -5.59
CA GLY A 430 2.16 -4.88 -5.46
C GLY A 430 1.13 -3.73 -5.63
N ASN A 431 1.48 -2.51 -5.21
CA ASN A 431 0.72 -1.28 -5.47
C ASN A 431 0.59 -0.98 -6.99
N ASN A 432 1.67 -1.11 -7.75
CA ASN A 432 1.77 -0.83 -9.18
C ASN A 432 1.03 -1.91 -9.98
N VAL A 433 1.16 -3.17 -9.57
CA VAL A 433 0.41 -4.31 -10.14
C VAL A 433 -1.10 -4.13 -9.93
N THR A 434 -1.51 -3.69 -8.74
CA THR A 434 -2.93 -3.44 -8.43
C THR A 434 -3.47 -2.27 -9.26
N SER A 435 -2.66 -1.21 -9.45
CA SER A 435 -3.05 -0.01 -10.20
C SER A 435 -3.06 -0.21 -11.72
N ASN A 436 -2.16 -1.05 -12.25
CA ASN A 436 -1.92 -1.22 -13.69
C ASN A 436 -2.07 -2.69 -14.13
N SER A 437 -3.01 -3.43 -13.53
CA SER A 437 -3.17 -4.90 -13.68
C SER A 437 -3.30 -5.40 -15.13
N SER A 438 -3.82 -4.57 -16.05
CA SER A 438 -3.90 -4.88 -17.48
C SER A 438 -2.53 -4.96 -18.18
N LEU A 439 -1.49 -4.33 -17.62
CA LEU A 439 -0.13 -4.37 -18.16
C LEU A 439 0.58 -5.69 -17.81
N VAL A 440 0.21 -6.36 -16.71
CA VAL A 440 0.75 -7.69 -16.35
C VAL A 440 0.45 -8.74 -17.42
N GLY A 441 -0.72 -8.65 -18.05
CA GLY A 441 -1.04 -9.47 -19.23
C GLY A 441 -0.08 -9.26 -20.41
N GLN A 442 0.51 -8.07 -20.53
CA GLN A 442 1.52 -7.75 -21.54
C GLN A 442 2.93 -8.17 -21.11
N GLU A 443 3.31 -7.97 -19.85
CA GLU A 443 4.60 -8.42 -19.28
C GLU A 443 4.80 -9.93 -19.46
N ARG A 444 3.73 -10.70 -19.19
CA ARG A 444 3.66 -12.14 -19.43
C ARG A 444 3.88 -12.56 -20.89
N SER A 445 3.75 -11.66 -21.86
CA SER A 445 4.06 -11.93 -23.26
C SER A 445 5.55 -11.86 -23.60
N VAL A 446 6.40 -11.48 -22.64
CA VAL A 446 7.87 -11.36 -22.79
C VAL A 446 8.68 -11.88 -21.60
N GLY A 447 8.07 -12.20 -20.45
CA GLY A 447 8.80 -12.61 -19.26
C GLY A 447 7.95 -13.22 -18.15
N GLU A 448 8.62 -13.58 -17.06
CA GLU A 448 7.98 -13.99 -15.81
C GLU A 448 7.79 -12.79 -14.89
N VAL A 449 6.66 -12.71 -14.17
CA VAL A 449 6.38 -11.64 -13.20
C VAL A 449 6.54 -12.18 -11.79
N GLN A 450 7.29 -11.45 -10.96
CA GLN A 450 7.84 -11.86 -9.67
C GLN A 450 7.74 -10.72 -8.65
N ASN A 451 8.08 -10.99 -7.39
CA ASN A 451 7.71 -10.14 -6.25
C ASN A 451 8.78 -9.09 -5.89
N HIS A 452 8.37 -7.84 -5.65
CA HIS A 452 9.25 -6.74 -5.19
C HIS A 452 8.73 -5.98 -3.97
N SER A 453 8.00 -6.67 -3.08
CA SER A 453 7.19 -6.04 -2.00
C SER A 453 6.03 -5.20 -2.53
N TYR A 454 5.10 -4.82 -1.64
CA TYR A 454 3.83 -4.18 -2.01
C TYR A 454 3.96 -2.66 -2.07
N SER A 455 4.81 -2.08 -1.22
CA SER A 455 5.01 -0.65 -1.05
C SER A 455 6.45 -0.15 -1.33
N HIS A 456 7.36 -1.05 -1.72
CA HIS A 456 8.79 -0.77 -1.90
C HIS A 456 9.43 -0.09 -0.66
N SER A 457 9.17 -0.68 0.51
CA SER A 457 9.63 -0.13 1.80
C SER A 457 10.99 -0.69 2.24
N HIS A 458 11.74 0.11 3.02
CA HIS A 458 12.95 -0.34 3.74
C HIS A 458 12.58 -1.31 4.87
N MET A 459 12.60 -2.62 4.57
CA MET A 459 12.09 -3.68 5.46
C MET A 459 13.11 -4.19 6.50
N THR A 460 14.34 -3.67 6.57
CA THR A 460 15.39 -4.21 7.47
C THR A 460 15.16 -3.95 8.96
N SER A 461 14.34 -2.97 9.32
CA SER A 461 13.90 -2.69 10.70
C SER A 461 12.53 -3.30 11.04
N TRP A 462 11.86 -3.93 10.07
CA TRP A 462 10.47 -4.36 10.19
C TRP A 462 10.34 -5.72 10.90
N SER A 463 9.17 -5.94 11.52
CA SER A 463 8.83 -7.23 12.10
C SER A 463 8.61 -8.30 11.01
N TYR A 464 8.69 -9.57 11.41
CA TYR A 464 8.37 -10.69 10.52
C TYR A 464 6.97 -10.58 9.91
N SER A 465 5.97 -10.05 10.64
CA SER A 465 4.64 -9.72 10.11
C SER A 465 4.67 -8.75 8.96
N GLN A 466 5.26 -7.57 9.17
CA GLN A 466 5.23 -6.49 8.20
C GLN A 466 5.96 -6.89 6.90
N VAL A 467 7.04 -7.68 7.00
CA VAL A 467 7.70 -8.25 5.82
C VAL A 467 6.86 -9.34 5.17
N LEU A 468 6.32 -10.30 5.93
CA LEU A 468 5.54 -11.40 5.35
C LEU A 468 4.29 -10.89 4.62
N ASP A 469 3.60 -9.89 5.17
CA ASP A 469 2.47 -9.20 4.55
C ASP A 469 2.85 -8.52 3.23
N GLU A 470 3.92 -7.72 3.20
CA GLU A 470 4.44 -7.12 1.96
C GLU A 470 4.69 -8.16 0.85
N LEU A 471 5.13 -9.36 1.22
CA LEU A 471 5.35 -10.45 0.28
C LEU A 471 4.06 -11.17 -0.11
N THR A 472 3.15 -11.47 0.81
CA THR A 472 1.89 -12.15 0.49
C THR A 472 0.94 -11.25 -0.29
N ARG A 473 0.78 -9.97 0.07
CA ARG A 473 -0.03 -9.01 -0.69
C ARG A 473 0.47 -8.84 -2.13
N THR A 474 1.78 -8.86 -2.34
CA THR A 474 2.38 -8.75 -3.69
C THR A 474 2.21 -10.03 -4.50
N ASN A 475 2.36 -11.20 -3.88
CA ASN A 475 1.98 -12.46 -4.51
C ASN A 475 0.49 -12.47 -4.89
N GLN A 476 -0.38 -11.92 -4.05
CA GLN A 476 -1.82 -11.81 -4.31
C GLN A 476 -2.09 -10.89 -5.51
N ALA A 477 -1.49 -9.69 -5.54
CA ALA A 477 -1.64 -8.72 -6.62
C ALA A 477 -1.22 -9.31 -7.98
N ILE A 478 -0.06 -9.97 -8.04
CA ILE A 478 0.49 -10.56 -9.28
C ILE A 478 -0.41 -11.70 -9.79
N GLN A 479 -0.95 -12.53 -8.89
CA GLN A 479 -1.93 -13.57 -9.26
C GLN A 479 -3.28 -13.00 -9.71
N ASN A 480 -3.78 -11.96 -9.03
CA ASN A 480 -5.02 -11.26 -9.39
C ASN A 480 -4.93 -10.60 -10.78
N ALA A 481 -3.76 -10.05 -11.13
CA ALA A 481 -3.46 -9.52 -12.45
C ALA A 481 -3.18 -10.62 -13.51
N GLY A 482 -3.42 -11.89 -13.16
CA GLY A 482 -3.42 -13.02 -14.08
C GLY A 482 -2.06 -13.63 -14.38
N ALA A 483 -1.02 -13.38 -13.58
CA ALA A 483 0.26 -14.08 -13.68
C ALA A 483 0.31 -15.33 -12.77
N PRO A 484 1.22 -16.29 -13.04
CA PRO A 484 1.49 -17.37 -12.11
C PRO A 484 1.93 -16.82 -10.74
N LYS A 485 1.76 -17.62 -9.68
CA LYS A 485 2.30 -17.25 -8.36
C LYS A 485 3.81 -17.00 -8.47
N PRO A 486 4.33 -15.87 -7.95
CA PRO A 486 5.76 -15.66 -7.84
C PRO A 486 6.47 -16.78 -7.08
N THR A 487 7.68 -17.10 -7.52
CA THR A 487 8.63 -18.01 -6.87
C THR A 487 9.92 -17.29 -6.46
N LEU A 488 10.09 -16.05 -6.90
CA LEU A 488 11.24 -15.19 -6.63
C LEU A 488 10.77 -13.91 -5.94
N PHE A 489 11.60 -13.42 -5.02
CA PHE A 489 11.45 -12.12 -4.38
C PHE A 489 12.77 -11.36 -4.50
N ARG A 490 12.73 -10.13 -5.01
CA ARG A 490 13.83 -9.19 -4.92
C ARG A 490 13.50 -8.16 -3.84
N PRO A 491 14.34 -7.99 -2.80
CA PRO A 491 14.08 -6.96 -1.81
C PRO A 491 14.24 -5.55 -2.41
N PRO A 492 13.35 -4.60 -2.07
CA PRO A 492 13.58 -3.17 -2.25
C PRO A 492 14.98 -2.79 -1.79
N TYR A 493 15.67 -1.95 -2.56
CA TYR A 493 17.05 -1.51 -2.29
C TYR A 493 18.11 -2.64 -2.18
N GLY A 494 17.76 -3.89 -2.49
CA GLY A 494 18.59 -5.07 -2.24
C GLY A 494 18.73 -5.44 -0.75
N GLU A 495 17.96 -4.81 0.13
CA GLU A 495 18.08 -4.93 1.59
C GLU A 495 17.61 -6.29 2.12
N THR A 496 18.45 -6.99 2.89
CA THR A 496 18.10 -8.31 3.44
C THR A 496 18.72 -8.58 4.82
N ASN A 497 17.97 -9.29 5.66
CA ASN A 497 18.36 -9.73 7.00
C ASN A 497 17.74 -11.12 7.29
N SER A 498 17.97 -11.70 8.48
CA SER A 498 17.39 -13.01 8.84
C SER A 498 15.85 -13.03 8.78
N THR A 499 15.20 -11.98 9.24
CA THR A 499 13.73 -11.81 9.22
C THR A 499 13.18 -11.87 7.80
N ILE A 500 13.77 -11.12 6.86
CA ILE A 500 13.37 -11.03 5.46
C ILE A 500 13.56 -12.37 4.75
N ASN A 501 14.69 -13.05 4.98
CA ASN A 501 14.94 -14.37 4.39
C ASN A 501 13.96 -15.44 4.91
N GLN A 502 13.56 -15.37 6.19
CA GLN A 502 12.55 -16.27 6.76
C GLN A 502 11.15 -15.99 6.19
N ALA A 503 10.75 -14.72 6.11
CA ALA A 503 9.44 -14.33 5.56
C ALA A 503 9.30 -14.72 4.08
N ALA A 504 10.34 -14.49 3.27
CA ALA A 504 10.38 -14.91 1.88
C ALA A 504 10.24 -16.43 1.74
N SER A 505 11.00 -17.20 2.53
CA SER A 505 10.90 -18.67 2.57
C SER A 505 9.47 -19.14 2.91
N ALA A 506 8.82 -18.54 3.92
CA ALA A 506 7.45 -18.88 4.32
C ALA A 506 6.39 -18.52 3.26
N ALA A 507 6.59 -17.44 2.50
CA ALA A 507 5.78 -17.09 1.34
C ALA A 507 5.99 -18.04 0.14
N GLY A 508 7.06 -18.84 0.14
CA GLY A 508 7.47 -19.72 -0.96
C GLY A 508 8.34 -19.02 -2.01
N LEU A 509 9.10 -18.00 -1.61
CA LEU A 509 9.88 -17.12 -2.47
C LEU A 509 11.39 -17.28 -2.20
N LYS A 510 12.16 -17.47 -3.28
CA LYS A 510 13.63 -17.36 -3.24
C LYS A 510 14.03 -15.89 -3.24
N VAL A 511 14.82 -15.45 -2.25
CA VAL A 511 15.44 -14.12 -2.26
C VAL A 511 16.49 -14.07 -3.37
N VAL A 512 16.40 -13.08 -4.27
CA VAL A 512 17.28 -12.88 -5.43
C VAL A 512 17.66 -11.41 -5.59
N THR A 513 18.96 -11.13 -5.56
CA THR A 513 19.55 -9.83 -5.91
C THR A 513 20.15 -9.87 -7.33
N TRP A 514 21.07 -8.97 -7.66
CA TRP A 514 21.78 -8.88 -8.94
C TRP A 514 23.29 -9.11 -8.75
N ASP A 515 23.98 -9.47 -9.83
CA ASP A 515 25.46 -9.47 -9.90
C ASP A 515 26.00 -8.17 -10.52
N VAL A 516 25.19 -7.54 -11.38
CA VAL A 516 25.52 -6.30 -12.10
C VAL A 516 24.42 -5.29 -11.84
N ASP A 517 24.78 -4.10 -11.36
CA ASP A 517 23.88 -2.96 -11.30
C ASP A 517 24.07 -2.12 -12.57
N SER A 518 22.98 -1.80 -13.28
CA SER A 518 23.04 -0.89 -14.43
C SER A 518 23.19 0.58 -14.04
N GLN A 519 22.88 0.92 -12.78
CA GLN A 519 22.82 2.29 -12.24
C GLN A 519 21.80 3.18 -12.99
N ASP A 520 20.81 2.61 -13.67
CA ASP A 520 19.76 3.35 -14.38
C ASP A 520 18.90 4.20 -13.43
N TRP A 521 18.56 3.64 -12.26
CA TRP A 521 17.96 4.34 -11.12
C TRP A 521 18.78 5.54 -10.62
N ASN A 522 20.10 5.52 -10.83
CA ASN A 522 21.05 6.58 -10.46
C ASN A 522 21.35 7.52 -11.65
N GLY A 523 20.52 7.49 -12.70
CA GLY A 523 20.62 8.39 -13.85
C GLY A 523 21.72 8.04 -14.85
N ALA A 524 22.21 6.79 -14.88
CA ALA A 524 23.16 6.33 -15.87
C ALA A 524 22.67 6.58 -17.31
N SER A 525 23.58 6.91 -18.24
CA SER A 525 23.26 7.03 -19.66
C SER A 525 22.93 5.67 -20.27
N ALA A 526 22.19 5.65 -21.38
CA ALA A 526 21.91 4.42 -22.13
C ALA A 526 23.20 3.62 -22.46
N SER A 527 24.28 4.33 -22.80
CA SER A 527 25.61 3.76 -23.02
C SER A 527 26.26 3.19 -21.76
N ALA A 528 26.07 3.80 -20.57
CA ALA A 528 26.57 3.27 -19.30
C ALA A 528 25.78 2.02 -18.87
N ILE A 529 24.45 2.03 -19.03
CA ILE A 529 23.56 0.88 -18.80
C ILE A 529 23.96 -0.31 -19.69
N ALA A 530 24.19 -0.06 -20.99
CA ALA A 530 24.67 -1.08 -21.92
C ALA A 530 26.10 -1.56 -21.60
N ASN A 531 26.99 -0.68 -21.12
CA ASN A 531 28.33 -1.06 -20.68
C ASN A 531 28.33 -1.87 -19.37
N ALA A 532 27.37 -1.65 -18.47
CA ALA A 532 27.13 -2.51 -17.32
C ALA A 532 26.66 -3.90 -17.79
N ASN A 533 25.65 -3.96 -18.67
CA ASN A 533 25.21 -5.22 -19.29
C ASN A 533 26.35 -6.00 -19.96
N ASN A 534 27.31 -5.31 -20.61
CA ASN A 534 28.48 -5.94 -21.22
C ASN A 534 29.39 -6.68 -20.22
N GLN A 535 29.26 -6.46 -18.91
CA GLN A 535 30.01 -7.19 -17.87
C GLN A 535 29.43 -8.58 -17.57
N LEU A 536 28.15 -8.82 -17.87
CA LEU A 536 27.44 -10.07 -17.51
C LEU A 536 28.11 -11.33 -18.06
N GLN A 537 28.13 -12.37 -17.23
CA GLN A 537 28.59 -13.72 -17.56
C GLN A 537 27.45 -14.74 -17.42
N ASN A 538 27.66 -15.97 -17.89
CA ASN A 538 26.66 -17.04 -17.80
C ASN A 538 26.16 -17.24 -16.34
N GLY A 539 24.84 -17.29 -16.17
CA GLY A 539 24.16 -17.44 -14.89
C GLY A 539 23.90 -16.13 -14.13
N GLN A 540 24.51 -15.01 -14.52
CA GLN A 540 24.41 -13.73 -13.81
C GLN A 540 23.13 -12.94 -14.13
N ILE A 541 22.80 -12.01 -13.24
CA ILE A 541 21.57 -11.19 -13.27
C ILE A 541 21.95 -9.69 -13.25
N ILE A 542 21.28 -8.88 -14.09
CA ILE A 542 21.40 -7.41 -14.09
C ILE A 542 20.17 -6.73 -13.52
N LEU A 543 20.36 -5.75 -12.65
CA LEU A 543 19.33 -4.82 -12.19
C LEU A 543 19.14 -3.67 -13.21
N MET A 544 17.90 -3.50 -13.65
CA MET A 544 17.35 -2.32 -14.33
C MET A 544 15.94 -2.08 -13.75
N HIS A 545 15.27 -0.99 -14.14
CA HIS A 545 13.96 -0.62 -13.61
C HIS A 545 12.96 -0.28 -14.72
N ASP A 546 11.69 -0.67 -14.55
CA ASP A 546 10.57 -0.22 -15.38
C ASP A 546 9.91 1.00 -14.72
N GLY A 547 9.86 2.12 -15.44
CA GLY A 547 9.50 3.42 -14.88
C GLY A 547 9.81 4.55 -15.85
N SER A 548 9.95 5.78 -15.36
CA SER A 548 10.33 6.93 -16.20
C SER A 548 11.80 6.93 -16.66
N TYR A 549 12.42 5.74 -16.77
CA TYR A 549 13.82 5.51 -17.10
C TYR A 549 14.03 5.44 -18.61
N THR A 550 13.89 6.60 -19.28
CA THR A 550 14.05 6.72 -20.74
C THR A 550 15.43 6.24 -21.24
N ASN A 551 16.47 6.35 -20.42
CA ASN A 551 17.80 5.80 -20.71
C ASN A 551 17.83 4.26 -20.74
N THR A 552 17.02 3.59 -19.92
CA THR A 552 16.88 2.13 -19.91
C THR A 552 16.24 1.65 -21.20
N ASN A 553 15.15 2.31 -21.63
CA ASN A 553 14.52 2.07 -22.94
C ASN A 553 15.53 2.25 -24.10
N ALA A 554 16.31 3.33 -24.08
CA ALA A 554 17.32 3.59 -25.12
C ALA A 554 18.49 2.58 -25.09
N ALA A 555 18.77 1.94 -23.95
CA ALA A 555 19.83 0.92 -23.83
C ALA A 555 19.44 -0.45 -24.43
N ILE A 556 18.15 -0.76 -24.58
CA ILE A 556 17.65 -2.12 -24.92
C ILE A 556 18.26 -2.68 -26.22
N SER A 557 18.44 -1.86 -27.25
CA SER A 557 19.06 -2.26 -28.52
C SER A 557 20.53 -2.61 -28.38
N GLN A 558 21.30 -1.79 -27.66
CA GLN A 558 22.72 -2.04 -27.41
C GLN A 558 22.94 -3.20 -26.42
N ILE A 559 22.04 -3.41 -25.46
CA ILE A 559 21.99 -4.62 -24.62
C ILE A 559 21.85 -5.87 -25.51
N ALA A 560 20.90 -5.87 -26.44
CA ALA A 560 20.74 -7.00 -27.37
C ALA A 560 21.93 -7.20 -28.31
N ALA A 561 22.63 -6.14 -28.71
CA ALA A 561 23.89 -6.25 -29.45
C ALA A 561 25.01 -6.88 -28.58
N ASN A 562 25.20 -6.39 -27.36
CA ASN A 562 26.25 -6.85 -26.44
C ASN A 562 26.09 -8.32 -26.06
N LEU A 563 24.86 -8.78 -25.78
CA LEU A 563 24.59 -10.19 -25.47
C LEU A 563 24.86 -11.11 -26.68
N ARG A 564 24.39 -10.73 -27.88
CA ARG A 564 24.65 -11.47 -29.12
C ARG A 564 26.14 -11.57 -29.43
N ALA A 565 26.90 -10.47 -29.27
CA ALA A 565 28.36 -10.46 -29.46
C ALA A 565 29.10 -11.39 -28.49
N LYS A 566 28.53 -11.68 -27.31
CA LYS A 566 29.07 -12.61 -26.30
C LYS A 566 28.48 -14.03 -26.41
N GLY A 567 27.57 -14.29 -27.35
CA GLY A 567 26.85 -15.56 -27.46
C GLY A 567 25.90 -15.86 -26.28
N LEU A 568 25.57 -14.85 -25.47
CA LEU A 568 24.69 -14.97 -24.30
C LEU A 568 23.23 -14.71 -24.70
N CYS A 569 22.30 -15.42 -24.06
CA CYS A 569 20.87 -15.29 -24.30
C CYS A 569 20.12 -14.81 -23.04
N PRO A 570 18.95 -14.16 -23.19
CA PRO A 570 18.00 -13.99 -22.09
C PRO A 570 17.60 -15.35 -21.51
N GLY A 571 17.57 -15.46 -20.19
CA GLY A 571 17.21 -16.67 -19.47
C GLY A 571 16.27 -16.39 -18.31
N ARG A 572 15.49 -17.40 -17.94
CA ARG A 572 14.66 -17.34 -16.73
C ARG A 572 15.51 -17.55 -15.48
N ILE A 573 15.10 -17.00 -14.34
CA ILE A 573 15.81 -17.24 -13.08
C ILE A 573 15.25 -18.49 -12.39
N ASP A 574 16.12 -19.45 -12.09
CA ASP A 574 15.77 -20.67 -11.36
C ASP A 574 15.58 -20.40 -9.85
N PRO A 575 14.39 -20.67 -9.26
CA PRO A 575 14.15 -20.44 -7.84
C PRO A 575 14.97 -21.35 -6.91
N SER A 576 15.52 -22.47 -7.40
CA SER A 576 16.40 -23.31 -6.58
C SER A 576 17.79 -22.69 -6.42
N THR A 577 18.47 -22.36 -7.53
CA THR A 577 19.82 -21.79 -7.52
C THR A 577 19.86 -20.28 -7.30
N GLY A 578 18.83 -19.53 -7.72
CA GLY A 578 18.86 -18.07 -7.82
C GLY A 578 19.68 -17.56 -9.02
N ARG A 579 19.92 -18.39 -10.04
CA ARG A 579 20.75 -18.08 -11.22
C ARG A 579 19.95 -18.14 -12.51
N ALA A 580 20.44 -17.44 -13.54
CA ALA A 580 19.84 -17.45 -14.86
C ALA A 580 20.10 -18.79 -15.59
N VAL A 581 19.06 -19.36 -16.17
CA VAL A 581 19.08 -20.66 -16.86
C VAL A 581 18.27 -20.61 -18.16
N ALA A 582 18.36 -21.69 -18.94
CA ALA A 582 17.58 -21.84 -20.17
C ALA A 582 16.06 -21.66 -19.91
N PRO A 583 15.32 -21.00 -20.82
CA PRO A 583 13.85 -20.99 -20.79
C PRO A 583 13.27 -22.41 -20.81
N TYR A 584 12.07 -22.60 -20.27
CA TYR A 584 11.38 -23.89 -20.36
C TYR A 584 11.19 -24.29 -21.83
N SER A 585 11.60 -25.51 -22.18
CA SER A 585 11.41 -26.06 -23.53
C SER A 585 9.91 -26.20 -23.84
N SER A 586 9.47 -25.60 -24.93
CA SER A 586 8.08 -25.70 -25.41
C SER A 586 7.76 -27.11 -25.91
N SER A 587 7.21 -27.94 -25.02
CA SER A 587 6.40 -29.08 -25.46
C SER A 587 5.13 -28.54 -26.14
N SER A 588 4.84 -29.02 -27.35
CA SER A 588 3.92 -28.36 -28.26
C SER A 588 2.44 -28.53 -27.90
N SER A 589 1.75 -27.43 -27.59
CA SER A 589 0.29 -27.35 -27.64
C SER A 589 -0.16 -27.06 -29.08
N ALA A 590 -0.51 -28.10 -29.83
CA ALA A 590 -1.02 -27.95 -31.18
C ALA A 590 -2.46 -27.39 -31.19
N ALA A 591 -2.61 -26.10 -31.51
CA ALA A 591 -3.89 -25.46 -31.78
C ALA A 591 -4.15 -25.37 -33.30
N SER A 592 -5.40 -25.50 -33.70
CA SER A 592 -5.78 -25.78 -35.10
C SER A 592 -5.61 -24.60 -36.07
N SER A 593 -5.22 -24.89 -37.30
CA SER A 593 -5.60 -24.11 -38.49
C SER A 593 -6.20 -25.07 -39.54
N VAL A 594 -7.18 -24.59 -40.33
CA VAL A 594 -8.08 -25.45 -41.11
C VAL A 594 -7.89 -25.24 -42.61
N ILE A 595 -7.45 -26.27 -43.34
CA ILE A 595 -7.81 -26.48 -44.76
C ILE A 595 -8.12 -27.96 -45.02
N VAL A 596 -9.43 -28.23 -45.19
CA VAL A 596 -10.09 -29.19 -46.09
C VAL A 596 -9.26 -30.36 -46.68
N ARG A 597 -9.61 -31.61 -46.30
CA ARG A 597 -9.99 -32.65 -47.29
C ARG A 597 -10.81 -33.83 -46.72
N SER A 598 -12.00 -33.98 -47.30
CA SER A 598 -12.90 -35.13 -47.46
C SER A 598 -12.71 -36.47 -46.69
N SER A 599 -13.77 -36.85 -45.97
CA SER A 599 -14.43 -38.17 -45.95
C SER A 599 -13.63 -39.46 -45.66
N SER A 600 -13.98 -40.18 -44.58
CA SER A 600 -14.94 -41.32 -44.63
C SER A 600 -15.26 -41.90 -43.25
N SER A 601 -16.40 -42.60 -43.14
CA SER A 601 -16.92 -43.27 -41.94
C SER A 601 -16.51 -44.75 -41.84
N VAL A 602 -16.55 -45.35 -40.63
CA VAL A 602 -17.26 -46.62 -40.32
C VAL A 602 -17.12 -46.95 -38.81
N ALA A 603 -18.04 -47.77 -38.27
CA ALA A 603 -18.06 -48.23 -36.86
C ALA A 603 -18.20 -49.78 -36.75
N PRO A 604 -18.84 -50.43 -35.75
CA PRO A 604 -18.10 -51.24 -34.76
C PRO A 604 -18.57 -52.72 -34.58
N SER A 605 -17.82 -53.56 -33.86
CA SER A 605 -18.32 -54.88 -33.37
C SER A 605 -17.53 -55.55 -32.21
N SER A 606 -18.12 -55.53 -30.99
CA SER A 606 -18.36 -56.62 -30.01
C SER A 606 -17.47 -57.89 -29.80
N SER A 607 -17.57 -58.43 -28.55
CA SER A 607 -17.47 -59.86 -28.09
C SER A 607 -16.15 -60.33 -27.42
N SER A 608 -16.10 -61.28 -26.45
CA SER A 608 -17.06 -61.85 -25.44
C SER A 608 -16.40 -62.96 -24.55
N ILE A 609 -16.98 -63.34 -23.38
CA ILE A 609 -16.81 -64.63 -22.61
C ILE A 609 -15.47 -64.84 -21.85
N ALA A 610 -15.32 -65.52 -20.67
CA ALA A 610 -16.19 -65.79 -19.48
C ALA A 610 -15.41 -66.45 -18.29
N ALA A 611 -15.93 -66.34 -17.04
CA ALA A 611 -15.86 -67.25 -15.86
C ALA A 611 -14.47 -67.74 -15.30
N SER A 612 -14.29 -68.30 -14.07
CA SER A 612 -15.22 -68.89 -13.06
C SER A 612 -14.66 -68.93 -11.61
N SER A 613 -15.51 -68.71 -10.57
CA SER A 613 -15.60 -69.48 -9.28
C SER A 613 -14.39 -69.55 -8.28
N ILE A 614 -14.43 -69.88 -6.96
CA ILE A 614 -15.41 -70.45 -5.97
C ILE A 614 -15.32 -69.68 -4.60
N ALA A 615 -16.32 -69.85 -3.71
CA ALA A 615 -16.45 -69.38 -2.30
C ALA A 615 -15.41 -69.99 -1.29
N SER A 616 -15.41 -69.86 0.07
CA SER A 616 -16.42 -69.61 1.15
C SER A 616 -15.67 -69.27 2.49
N SER A 617 -16.21 -68.89 3.68
CA SER A 617 -17.43 -68.19 4.16
C SER A 617 -17.48 -68.10 5.72
N ALA A 618 -18.06 -67.05 6.32
CA ALA A 618 -18.55 -66.94 7.73
C ALA A 618 -17.53 -67.02 8.92
N ALA A 619 -17.82 -66.65 10.19
CA ALA A 619 -18.66 -65.58 10.81
C ALA A 619 -18.50 -65.51 12.38
N VAL A 620 -19.05 -64.44 12.99
CA VAL A 620 -19.49 -64.26 14.42
C VAL A 620 -18.48 -64.01 15.59
N SER A 621 -18.79 -62.93 16.32
CA SER A 621 -18.41 -62.36 17.64
C SER A 621 -17.73 -63.14 18.78
N SER A 622 -16.94 -62.42 19.60
CA SER A 622 -17.16 -62.21 21.07
C SER A 622 -16.13 -61.25 21.69
N VAL A 623 -16.25 -60.88 22.97
CA VAL A 623 -15.47 -59.80 23.65
C VAL A 623 -14.92 -60.24 25.01
N ALA A 624 -13.61 -60.10 25.24
CA ALA A 624 -12.97 -60.00 26.57
C ALA A 624 -11.55 -59.42 26.46
N SER A 625 -11.07 -58.73 27.50
CA SER A 625 -9.79 -57.99 27.48
C SER A 625 -8.63 -58.71 28.16
N SER A 626 -7.43 -58.63 27.60
CA SER A 626 -6.15 -58.61 28.34
C SER A 626 -5.03 -58.00 27.46
N VAL A 627 -3.81 -57.87 27.99
CA VAL A 627 -2.86 -56.81 27.59
C VAL A 627 -1.64 -57.34 26.83
N ALA A 628 -1.07 -56.46 26.01
CA ALA A 628 0.34 -56.36 25.57
C ALA A 628 0.72 -56.84 24.15
N SER A 629 1.19 -55.84 23.39
CA SER A 629 2.29 -55.89 22.40
C SER A 629 2.03 -56.30 20.94
N SER A 630 2.28 -55.31 20.07
CA SER A 630 2.83 -55.41 18.70
C SER A 630 2.11 -56.29 17.67
N SER A 631 1.11 -55.70 17.00
CA SER A 631 0.96 -55.81 15.55
C SER A 631 0.32 -54.52 15.01
N GLY A 632 0.57 -54.19 13.73
CA GLY A 632 0.26 -52.86 13.19
C GLY A 632 -1.20 -52.67 12.80
N ASN A 633 -1.90 -51.77 13.49
CA ASN A 633 -3.15 -51.21 12.99
C ASN A 633 -2.83 -50.15 11.93
N GLY A 634 -3.31 -50.34 10.70
CA GLY A 634 -3.20 -49.34 9.64
C GLY A 634 -4.08 -48.13 9.95
N GLN A 635 -3.54 -47.13 10.65
CA GLN A 635 -4.27 -45.88 10.89
C GLN A 635 -4.61 -45.22 9.57
N CYS A 636 -5.90 -44.98 9.34
CA CYS A 636 -6.32 -44.00 8.35
C CYS A 636 -5.85 -42.61 8.79
N SER A 637 -5.52 -41.78 7.81
CA SER A 637 -5.35 -40.35 7.99
C SER A 637 -6.41 -39.62 7.19
N CYS A 638 -6.98 -38.57 7.74
CA CYS A 638 -7.82 -37.66 7.00
C CYS A 638 -6.94 -36.78 6.11
N ASN A 639 -7.00 -36.94 4.79
CA ASN A 639 -6.62 -35.87 3.89
C ASN A 639 -7.77 -34.86 3.88
N TRP A 640 -7.60 -33.76 4.62
CA TRP A 640 -8.57 -32.70 4.78
C TRP A 640 -8.17 -31.52 3.91
N TYR A 641 -8.87 -31.33 2.79
CA TYR A 641 -8.63 -30.25 1.82
C TYR A 641 -7.16 -30.14 1.32
N GLY A 642 -6.43 -31.27 1.27
CA GLY A 642 -5.03 -31.35 0.84
C GLY A 642 -4.02 -31.63 1.96
N THR A 643 -4.38 -31.39 3.23
CA THR A 643 -3.48 -31.56 4.39
C THR A 643 -3.82 -32.82 5.16
N VAL A 644 -2.80 -33.63 5.50
CA VAL A 644 -2.97 -34.97 6.07
C VAL A 644 -2.88 -34.95 7.60
N TYR A 645 -4.01 -35.21 8.26
CA TYR A 645 -4.15 -35.31 9.72
C TYR A 645 -4.43 -36.76 10.15
N PRO A 646 -4.02 -37.20 11.36
CA PRO A 646 -4.48 -38.47 11.93
C PRO A 646 -6.00 -38.56 12.01
N SER A 647 -6.59 -39.73 11.74
CA SER A 647 -7.96 -40.01 12.16
C SER A 647 -8.05 -40.12 13.69
N CYS A 648 -9.08 -39.54 14.30
CA CYS A 648 -9.37 -39.74 15.72
C CYS A 648 -9.86 -41.17 16.00
N VAL A 649 -9.51 -41.69 17.18
CA VAL A 649 -9.86 -43.03 17.67
C VAL A 649 -11.00 -42.97 18.69
N THR A 650 -11.09 -41.91 19.50
CA THR A 650 -12.17 -41.73 20.50
C THR A 650 -13.13 -40.60 20.15
N THR A 651 -12.67 -39.56 19.46
CA THR A 651 -13.49 -38.41 19.04
C THR A 651 -14.38 -38.79 17.85
N THR A 652 -15.69 -38.86 18.06
CA THR A 652 -16.67 -39.39 17.10
C THR A 652 -17.20 -38.38 16.08
N SER A 653 -17.10 -37.08 16.37
CA SER A 653 -17.41 -35.96 15.47
C SER A 653 -16.51 -34.76 15.75
N GLY A 654 -16.27 -33.92 14.74
CA GLY A 654 -15.39 -32.75 14.84
C GLY A 654 -13.89 -33.09 14.86
N TRP A 655 -13.11 -32.18 15.44
CA TRP A 655 -11.67 -32.31 15.69
C TRP A 655 -11.42 -32.84 17.11
N GLY A 656 -10.37 -33.64 17.27
CA GLY A 656 -9.93 -34.18 18.56
C GLY A 656 -8.44 -33.95 18.84
N TRP A 657 -8.00 -34.37 20.02
CA TRP A 657 -6.59 -34.38 20.40
C TRP A 657 -6.25 -35.70 21.10
N GLU A 658 -5.50 -36.55 20.42
CA GLU A 658 -5.27 -37.93 20.79
C GLU A 658 -3.81 -38.32 20.49
N ASN A 659 -3.18 -39.12 21.33
CA ASN A 659 -1.77 -39.52 21.18
C ASN A 659 -0.80 -38.32 21.01
N ASN A 660 -1.07 -37.22 21.74
CA ASN A 660 -0.36 -35.94 21.69
C ASN A 660 -0.32 -35.27 20.30
N LYS A 661 -1.34 -35.46 19.46
CA LYS A 661 -1.51 -34.78 18.18
C LYS A 661 -2.98 -34.40 17.93
N SER A 662 -3.20 -33.35 17.15
CA SER A 662 -4.53 -33.04 16.60
C SER A 662 -4.97 -34.15 15.66
N CYS A 663 -6.25 -34.51 15.69
CA CYS A 663 -6.86 -35.50 14.81
C CYS A 663 -8.22 -35.01 14.29
N ILE A 664 -8.71 -35.63 13.22
CA ILE A 664 -10.06 -35.39 12.69
C ILE A 664 -10.88 -36.67 12.83
N SER A 665 -12.10 -36.57 13.36
CA SER A 665 -13.03 -37.71 13.42
C SER A 665 -13.36 -38.22 12.01
N ASN A 666 -13.54 -39.54 11.86
CA ASN A 666 -13.84 -40.11 10.54
C ASN A 666 -15.16 -39.59 9.95
N SER A 667 -16.16 -39.29 10.80
CA SER A 667 -17.44 -38.73 10.37
C SER A 667 -17.29 -37.32 9.78
N THR A 668 -16.52 -36.43 10.42
CA THR A 668 -16.20 -35.12 9.86
C THR A 668 -15.34 -35.25 8.62
N CYS A 669 -14.35 -36.17 8.61
CA CYS A 669 -13.51 -36.38 7.44
C CYS A 669 -14.28 -36.82 6.18
N THR A 670 -15.43 -37.50 6.33
CA THR A 670 -16.27 -37.93 5.20
C THR A 670 -17.29 -36.90 4.73
N THR A 671 -17.44 -35.72 5.37
CA THR A 671 -18.35 -34.67 4.87
C THR A 671 -17.75 -33.78 3.77
N GLN A 672 -16.45 -33.89 3.49
CA GLN A 672 -15.80 -33.12 2.43
C GLN A 672 -16.11 -33.66 1.02
N PRO A 673 -16.14 -32.80 -0.02
CA PRO A 673 -16.32 -33.26 -1.40
C PRO A 673 -15.20 -34.21 -1.84
N SER A 674 -15.56 -35.32 -2.52
CA SER A 674 -14.63 -36.37 -2.96
C SER A 674 -13.54 -35.93 -3.96
N ASN A 675 -13.61 -34.69 -4.47
CA ASN A 675 -12.61 -34.06 -5.32
C ASN A 675 -11.72 -33.04 -4.58
N GLN A 676 -11.86 -32.90 -3.26
CA GLN A 676 -11.07 -31.98 -2.42
C GLN A 676 -10.34 -32.69 -1.27
N GLY A 677 -10.74 -33.91 -0.90
CA GLY A 677 -10.01 -34.77 0.05
C GLY A 677 -10.80 -36.04 0.42
N GLY A 678 -10.37 -36.73 1.47
CA GLY A 678 -11.05 -37.92 2.00
C GLY A 678 -10.24 -38.68 3.07
N LEU A 679 -10.78 -39.79 3.57
CA LEU A 679 -9.97 -40.76 4.31
C LEU A 679 -8.94 -41.40 3.38
N VAL A 680 -7.68 -41.41 3.82
CA VAL A 680 -6.57 -42.10 3.17
C VAL A 680 -6.05 -43.17 4.13
N CYS A 681 -6.34 -44.43 3.81
CA CYS A 681 -5.91 -45.61 4.58
C CYS A 681 -4.90 -46.39 3.72
N GLY A 682 -3.76 -46.79 4.30
CA GLY A 682 -2.67 -47.42 3.56
C GLY A 682 -2.91 -48.90 3.25
N GLY A 683 -3.59 -49.21 2.14
CA GLY A 683 -3.69 -50.58 1.61
C GLY A 683 -4.73 -50.79 0.51
N VAL A 684 -4.26 -51.05 -0.71
CA VAL A 684 -4.98 -51.52 -1.94
C VAL A 684 -6.36 -50.91 -2.29
N SER A 685 -6.41 -50.25 -3.46
CA SER A 685 -7.64 -49.76 -4.08
C SER A 685 -8.41 -50.88 -4.82
N SER A 686 -9.74 -50.84 -4.76
CA SER A 686 -10.63 -51.37 -5.80
C SER A 686 -11.94 -50.57 -5.87
N SER A 687 -12.68 -50.68 -6.98
CA SER A 687 -13.66 -49.68 -7.42
C SER A 687 -15.09 -49.89 -6.91
N ALA A 688 -15.85 -48.80 -6.79
CA ALA A 688 -17.30 -48.83 -6.56
C ALA A 688 -18.12 -49.17 -7.82
N PRO A 689 -19.33 -49.74 -7.67
CA PRO A 689 -20.36 -49.75 -8.71
C PRO A 689 -21.62 -48.92 -8.36
N ARG A 690 -22.37 -48.56 -9.39
CA ARG A 690 -23.70 -47.88 -9.35
C ARG A 690 -24.80 -48.88 -8.93
N SER A 691 -25.97 -48.45 -8.40
CA SER A 691 -27.25 -48.25 -9.14
C SER A 691 -28.42 -48.28 -8.13
N SER A 692 -29.66 -47.77 -8.34
CA SER A 692 -30.22 -46.81 -9.32
C SER A 692 -31.66 -46.39 -8.92
N SER A 693 -32.14 -45.26 -9.47
CA SER A 693 -33.54 -44.78 -9.62
C SER A 693 -34.76 -45.65 -9.24
N SER A 694 -35.77 -45.01 -8.60
CA SER A 694 -37.21 -45.29 -8.81
C SER A 694 -38.08 -44.06 -8.48
N ALA A 695 -39.10 -43.83 -9.30
CA ALA A 695 -40.23 -42.90 -9.09
C ALA A 695 -41.48 -43.72 -8.63
N PRO A 696 -42.74 -43.23 -8.47
CA PRO A 696 -43.35 -41.97 -8.96
C PRO A 696 -44.39 -41.27 -8.02
N SER A 697 -45.10 -40.25 -8.55
CA SER A 697 -46.54 -39.87 -8.38
C SER A 697 -47.28 -40.01 -7.03
N SER A 698 -48.23 -39.14 -6.60
CA SER A 698 -48.90 -37.96 -7.21
C SER A 698 -49.97 -37.36 -6.26
N SER A 699 -50.37 -36.08 -6.45
CA SER A 699 -51.72 -35.46 -6.21
C SER A 699 -52.42 -35.60 -4.81
N SER A 700 -53.26 -34.69 -4.28
CA SER A 700 -54.14 -33.62 -4.82
C SER A 700 -54.38 -32.53 -3.72
N SER A 701 -54.72 -31.26 -4.01
CA SER A 701 -56.08 -30.63 -4.11
C SER A 701 -56.97 -30.75 -2.84
N SER A 702 -57.78 -29.78 -2.37
CA SER A 702 -58.43 -28.59 -2.98
C SER A 702 -58.73 -27.47 -1.93
N SER A 703 -58.78 -26.15 -2.26
CA SER A 703 -59.97 -25.28 -2.52
C SER A 703 -61.03 -25.19 -1.39
N SER A 704 -61.45 -24.03 -0.85
CA SER A 704 -62.23 -22.89 -1.45
C SER A 704 -62.22 -21.66 -0.49
N LEU A 705 -62.50 -20.36 -0.77
CA LEU A 705 -63.25 -19.53 -1.76
C LEU A 705 -64.68 -19.05 -1.34
N ILE A 706 -64.85 -17.72 -1.12
CA ILE A 706 -66.03 -16.78 -1.16
C ILE A 706 -65.53 -15.41 -0.61
N SER A 707 -65.44 -14.27 -1.34
CA SER A 707 -66.47 -13.32 -1.88
C SER A 707 -67.29 -12.58 -0.77
N SER A 708 -67.73 -11.30 -0.78
CA SER A 708 -67.72 -10.09 -1.65
C SER A 708 -68.55 -8.97 -0.92
N SER A 709 -68.60 -7.64 -1.16
CA SER A 709 -67.91 -6.61 -1.99
C SER A 709 -68.50 -5.18 -1.73
N VAL A 710 -67.87 -4.10 -2.28
CA VAL A 710 -68.37 -2.71 -2.59
C VAL A 710 -68.79 -1.64 -1.53
N SER A 711 -67.99 -0.55 -1.48
CA SER A 711 -68.30 0.89 -1.73
C SER A 711 -69.12 1.85 -0.80
N SER A 712 -68.64 3.11 -0.79
CA SER A 712 -69.32 4.45 -0.68
C SER A 712 -69.87 5.04 0.65
N SER A 713 -69.03 5.88 1.28
CA SER A 713 -69.25 7.30 1.73
C SER A 713 -70.63 7.87 2.15
N LEU A 714 -70.69 8.60 3.29
CA LEU A 714 -70.90 10.08 3.38
C LEU A 714 -71.19 10.64 4.82
N VAL A 715 -70.39 11.63 5.25
CA VAL A 715 -70.74 12.94 5.92
C VAL A 715 -71.48 13.04 7.30
N SER A 716 -70.94 13.95 8.15
CA SER A 716 -71.58 14.69 9.29
C SER A 716 -71.90 13.98 10.62
N SER A 717 -71.96 14.65 11.78
CA SER A 717 -71.41 15.96 12.24
C SER A 717 -71.63 16.15 13.76
N SER A 718 -70.64 16.69 14.49
CA SER A 718 -70.87 17.41 15.75
C SER A 718 -69.76 18.43 16.04
N ARG A 719 -70.14 19.65 16.43
CA ARG A 719 -69.21 20.72 16.86
C ARG A 719 -69.13 20.75 18.40
N SER A 720 -67.96 21.13 18.91
CA SER A 720 -67.85 22.00 20.09
C SER A 720 -66.58 22.84 19.96
N SER A 721 -66.59 24.06 20.50
CA SER A 721 -65.57 25.08 20.23
C SER A 721 -65.14 25.80 21.50
N SER A 722 -63.84 25.90 21.73
CA SER A 722 -63.24 26.85 22.67
C SER A 722 -61.98 27.44 22.04
N SER A 723 -61.77 28.74 22.26
CA SER A 723 -60.70 29.53 21.65
C SER A 723 -59.67 29.97 22.68
N SER A 724 -58.40 29.63 22.47
CA SER A 724 -57.26 30.30 23.07
C SER A 724 -56.13 30.39 22.03
N SER A 725 -55.29 31.42 22.13
CA SER A 725 -54.44 31.87 21.03
C SER A 725 -52.96 31.49 21.17
N SER A 726 -52.32 31.34 20.02
CA SER A 726 -50.90 31.60 19.74
C SER A 726 -49.83 30.84 20.54
N SER A 727 -49.23 29.84 19.90
CA SER A 727 -47.84 30.00 19.43
C SER A 727 -47.69 29.35 18.05
N SER A 728 -46.83 29.90 17.19
CA SER A 728 -46.65 29.42 15.82
C SER A 728 -45.60 28.32 15.76
N ASN A 729 -46.02 27.07 15.94
CA ASN A 729 -45.20 25.92 15.58
C ASN A 729 -45.01 25.89 14.06
N GLY A 730 -43.76 25.74 13.61
CA GLY A 730 -43.43 25.52 12.21
C GLY A 730 -43.96 24.17 11.70
N THR A 731 -43.80 23.93 10.41
CA THR A 731 -44.07 22.60 9.82
C THR A 731 -43.06 21.61 10.40
N LEU A 732 -43.51 20.41 10.77
CA LEU A 732 -42.63 19.32 11.18
C LEU A 732 -41.72 18.93 10.02
N VAL A 733 -40.40 18.89 10.28
CA VAL A 733 -39.37 18.59 9.29
C VAL A 733 -38.86 17.17 9.46
N TYR A 734 -38.48 16.81 10.69
CA TYR A 734 -37.98 15.49 11.05
C TYR A 734 -38.10 15.26 12.57
N ALA A 735 -38.19 14.01 13.03
CA ALA A 735 -38.21 13.67 14.45
C ALA A 735 -37.53 12.31 14.69
N VAL A 736 -36.90 12.13 15.86
CA VAL A 736 -36.13 10.93 16.24
C VAL A 736 -36.49 10.50 17.65
N ASP A 737 -36.77 9.20 17.80
CA ASP A 737 -36.93 8.48 19.07
C ASP A 737 -35.56 7.85 19.39
N ALA A 738 -34.84 8.40 20.38
CA ALA A 738 -33.43 8.14 20.61
C ALA A 738 -33.25 6.83 21.40
N GLY A 739 -32.53 5.86 20.84
CA GLY A 739 -32.53 4.48 21.32
C GLY A 739 -33.59 3.57 20.70
N ALA A 740 -34.61 4.09 20.02
CA ALA A 740 -35.60 3.23 19.36
C ALA A 740 -35.08 2.58 18.08
N THR A 741 -35.46 1.31 17.87
CA THR A 741 -35.03 0.50 16.71
C THR A 741 -36.03 0.50 15.54
N SER A 742 -37.19 1.15 15.71
CA SER A 742 -38.25 1.27 14.71
C SER A 742 -38.97 2.61 14.86
N SER A 743 -39.50 3.17 13.77
CA SER A 743 -40.32 4.40 13.82
C SER A 743 -41.62 4.20 14.61
N SER A 744 -42.00 5.20 15.39
CA SER A 744 -43.20 5.24 16.23
C SER A 744 -44.08 6.45 15.86
N THR A 745 -45.41 6.34 16.00
CA THR A 745 -46.33 7.47 15.81
C THR A 745 -46.86 7.91 17.17
N ILE A 746 -46.45 9.10 17.62
CA ILE A 746 -46.66 9.59 18.98
C ILE A 746 -47.30 10.98 18.88
N ASN A 747 -48.50 11.14 19.42
CA ASN A 747 -49.36 12.33 19.24
C ASN A 747 -49.50 12.83 17.79
N GLY A 748 -49.44 11.92 16.81
CA GLY A 748 -49.54 12.24 15.38
C GLY A 748 -48.23 12.69 14.72
N ILE A 749 -47.14 12.83 15.48
CA ILE A 749 -45.78 12.97 14.97
C ILE A 749 -45.23 11.57 14.67
N VAL A 750 -44.68 11.36 13.48
CA VAL A 750 -43.91 10.14 13.18
C VAL A 750 -42.48 10.36 13.62
N TYR A 751 -42.13 9.85 14.78
CA TYR A 751 -40.75 9.79 15.24
C TYR A 751 -40.04 8.62 14.53
N GLN A 752 -38.87 8.89 13.96
CA GLN A 752 -38.07 7.89 13.27
C GLN A 752 -37.18 7.14 14.25
N ALA A 753 -36.81 5.91 13.89
CA ALA A 753 -35.82 5.14 14.63
C ALA A 753 -34.49 5.91 14.75
N ASP A 754 -33.72 5.63 15.79
CA ASP A 754 -32.44 6.29 16.10
C ASP A 754 -31.47 6.20 14.91
N ARG A 755 -31.23 7.36 14.28
CA ARG A 755 -30.48 7.54 13.04
C ARG A 755 -29.73 8.87 13.09
N TYR A 756 -28.63 8.95 12.35
CA TYR A 756 -27.74 10.11 12.25
C TYR A 756 -26.96 10.46 13.53
N ALA A 757 -27.00 9.60 14.56
CA ALA A 757 -26.12 9.69 15.72
C ALA A 757 -24.66 9.31 15.38
N SER A 758 -23.71 9.93 16.06
CA SER A 758 -22.28 9.60 16.05
C SER A 758 -21.79 9.47 17.50
N GLY A 759 -21.57 8.22 17.94
CA GLY A 759 -21.22 7.88 19.32
C GLY A 759 -22.43 7.67 20.25
N GLY A 760 -22.15 7.39 21.52
CA GLY A 760 -23.15 7.09 22.55
C GLY A 760 -23.73 5.68 22.45
N THR A 761 -24.32 5.22 23.56
CA THR A 761 -24.97 3.90 23.71
C THR A 761 -26.47 4.09 23.87
N THR A 762 -27.28 3.06 23.59
CA THR A 762 -28.75 3.13 23.69
C THR A 762 -29.30 2.20 24.77
N GLN A 763 -30.31 2.64 25.52
CA GLN A 763 -31.10 1.76 26.40
C GLN A 763 -32.60 1.96 26.25
N THR A 764 -33.38 1.04 26.81
CA THR A 764 -34.85 1.12 26.87
C THR A 764 -35.33 0.53 28.19
N VAL A 765 -36.26 1.21 28.86
CA VAL A 765 -36.91 0.75 30.09
C VAL A 765 -38.40 0.47 29.86
N THR A 766 -39.06 -0.19 30.81
CA THR A 766 -40.53 -0.40 30.79
C THR A 766 -41.24 0.31 31.95
N ASN A 767 -40.56 1.25 32.60
CA ASN A 767 -41.09 2.03 33.71
C ASN A 767 -42.06 3.09 33.15
N ALA A 768 -43.18 3.33 33.84
CA ALA A 768 -44.07 4.43 33.48
C ALA A 768 -43.37 5.78 33.70
N ILE A 769 -43.58 6.74 32.81
CA ILE A 769 -42.91 8.03 32.82
C ILE A 769 -43.88 9.12 33.30
N ALA A 770 -43.56 9.76 34.42
CA ALA A 770 -44.32 10.86 34.98
C ALA A 770 -44.26 12.11 34.07
N GLY A 771 -45.32 12.93 34.11
CA GLY A 771 -45.38 14.18 33.34
C GLY A 771 -45.75 14.02 31.85
N THR A 772 -45.86 12.80 31.34
CA THR A 772 -46.27 12.51 29.95
C THR A 772 -47.47 11.56 29.88
N THR A 773 -47.98 11.37 28.66
CA THR A 773 -48.88 10.25 28.28
C THR A 773 -48.29 9.42 27.13
N ASN A 774 -47.06 9.76 26.74
CA ASN A 774 -46.32 9.22 25.62
C ASN A 774 -45.10 8.44 26.12
N ASP A 775 -45.27 7.61 27.15
CA ASP A 775 -44.19 6.91 27.86
C ASP A 775 -43.15 6.31 26.90
N ALA A 776 -43.59 5.74 25.78
CA ALA A 776 -42.74 5.19 24.72
C ALA A 776 -41.60 6.13 24.26
N LEU A 777 -41.86 7.42 24.03
CA LEU A 777 -40.85 8.41 23.60
C LEU A 777 -39.79 8.69 24.68
N TYR A 778 -40.14 8.43 25.94
CA TYR A 778 -39.33 8.71 27.11
C TYR A 778 -38.86 7.42 27.80
N GLN A 779 -39.16 6.26 27.23
CA GLN A 779 -38.70 4.94 27.68
C GLN A 779 -37.44 4.50 26.95
N SER A 780 -37.19 5.02 25.75
CA SER A 780 -35.91 4.97 25.02
C SER A 780 -34.98 6.08 25.50
N GLU A 781 -33.65 5.85 25.55
CA GLU A 781 -32.67 6.94 25.51
C GLU A 781 -31.39 6.56 24.74
N ARG A 782 -30.70 7.58 24.21
CA ARG A 782 -29.26 7.52 23.86
C ARG A 782 -28.45 8.28 24.89
N TYR A 783 -27.38 7.67 25.40
CA TYR A 783 -26.55 8.23 26.47
C TYR A 783 -25.04 8.16 26.18
N GLY A 784 -24.27 9.01 26.86
CA GLY A 784 -22.82 9.20 26.69
C GLY A 784 -22.46 10.56 26.08
N SER A 785 -21.24 10.74 25.59
CA SER A 785 -20.89 11.91 24.76
C SER A 785 -21.01 11.55 23.27
N TYR A 786 -21.81 12.33 22.53
CA TYR A 786 -22.14 12.04 21.12
C TYR A 786 -22.75 13.26 20.41
N SER A 787 -22.96 13.16 19.10
CA SER A 787 -23.73 14.13 18.32
C SER A 787 -24.78 13.47 17.41
N TYR A 788 -25.73 14.26 16.91
CA TYR A 788 -26.60 13.97 15.77
C TYR A 788 -26.31 14.97 14.64
N GLU A 789 -26.27 14.50 13.40
CA GLU A 789 -26.15 15.34 12.19
C GLU A 789 -27.34 15.13 11.25
N ILE A 790 -28.43 15.89 11.42
CA ILE A 790 -29.66 15.67 10.64
C ILE A 790 -29.58 16.38 9.27
N PRO A 791 -29.67 15.68 8.12
CA PRO A 791 -29.65 16.34 6.82
C PRO A 791 -30.90 17.19 6.60
N VAL A 792 -30.72 18.50 6.44
CA VAL A 792 -31.81 19.47 6.18
C VAL A 792 -31.38 20.52 5.16
N SER A 793 -32.31 21.28 4.60
CA SER A 793 -31.98 22.43 3.76
C SER A 793 -31.50 23.63 4.60
N ASN A 794 -30.67 24.51 4.05
CA ASN A 794 -30.30 25.77 4.71
C ASN A 794 -31.56 26.64 4.97
N ALA A 795 -31.92 26.80 6.24
CA ALA A 795 -33.13 27.48 6.71
C ALA A 795 -33.06 27.72 8.23
N THR A 796 -34.11 28.29 8.81
CA THR A 796 -34.24 28.58 10.25
C THR A 796 -35.15 27.57 10.94
N TYR A 797 -34.60 26.86 11.92
CA TYR A 797 -35.27 25.78 12.62
C TYR A 797 -35.61 26.12 14.07
N SER A 798 -36.61 25.42 14.57
CA SER A 798 -36.94 25.24 15.98
C SER A 798 -36.78 23.76 16.33
N VAL A 799 -36.11 23.45 17.44
CA VAL A 799 -35.87 22.08 17.91
C VAL A 799 -36.51 21.91 19.27
N VAL A 800 -37.27 20.83 19.46
CA VAL A 800 -37.72 20.35 20.77
C VAL A 800 -36.88 19.14 21.12
N LEU A 801 -36.15 19.20 22.24
CA LEU A 801 -35.32 18.13 22.78
C LEU A 801 -36.09 17.46 23.92
N ASN A 802 -36.29 16.15 23.86
CA ASN A 802 -37.07 15.36 24.81
C ASN A 802 -36.12 14.55 25.71
N PHE A 803 -36.31 14.60 27.03
CA PHE A 803 -35.46 13.95 28.03
C PHE A 803 -36.32 13.22 29.08
N ALA A 804 -35.79 12.14 29.64
CA ALA A 804 -36.24 11.58 30.92
C ALA A 804 -35.03 10.98 31.65
N GLU A 805 -35.04 11.01 32.99
CA GLU A 805 -33.94 10.43 33.77
C GLU A 805 -34.20 8.95 34.04
N LEU A 806 -33.56 8.07 33.26
CA LEU A 806 -33.83 6.63 33.30
C LEU A 806 -32.87 5.82 34.16
N TYR A 807 -31.80 6.43 34.68
CA TYR A 807 -30.71 5.72 35.35
C TYR A 807 -30.35 6.27 36.73
N GLN A 808 -30.18 7.58 36.87
CA GLN A 808 -29.76 8.19 38.12
C GLN A 808 -30.90 8.27 39.15
N THR A 809 -30.57 8.10 40.42
CA THR A 809 -31.54 8.06 41.53
C THR A 809 -31.39 9.22 42.53
N ALA A 810 -30.53 10.19 42.24
CA ALA A 810 -30.30 11.37 43.08
C ALA A 810 -29.71 12.55 42.27
N SER A 811 -29.97 13.78 42.72
CA SER A 811 -29.33 14.99 42.20
C SER A 811 -27.81 14.91 42.34
N GLY A 812 -27.09 15.46 41.37
CA GLY A 812 -25.63 15.36 41.23
C GLY A 812 -25.14 14.02 40.69
N GLY A 813 -26.03 13.03 40.49
CA GLY A 813 -25.68 11.72 39.93
C GLY A 813 -25.16 11.79 38.49
N ARG A 814 -25.77 12.66 37.66
CA ARG A 814 -25.23 13.05 36.36
C ARG A 814 -25.39 14.55 36.10
N SER A 815 -24.54 15.11 35.25
CA SER A 815 -24.74 16.42 34.62
C SER A 815 -24.09 16.48 33.25
N PHE A 816 -24.68 17.23 32.31
CA PHE A 816 -24.20 17.30 30.94
C PHE A 816 -24.51 18.64 30.26
N SER A 817 -23.84 18.91 29.15
CA SER A 817 -24.09 20.09 28.31
C SER A 817 -24.69 19.67 26.96
N VAL A 818 -25.56 20.50 26.40
CA VAL A 818 -26.17 20.30 25.08
C VAL A 818 -26.01 21.56 24.25
N SER A 819 -25.57 21.42 23.00
CA SER A 819 -25.56 22.50 22.01
C SER A 819 -26.27 22.09 20.72
N VAL A 820 -26.77 23.08 19.98
CA VAL A 820 -27.41 22.92 18.67
C VAL A 820 -26.80 23.94 17.72
N GLU A 821 -26.26 23.53 16.57
CA GLU A 821 -25.46 24.41 15.68
C GLU A 821 -24.37 25.20 16.45
N GLY A 822 -23.68 24.52 17.38
CA GLY A 822 -22.66 25.11 18.26
C GLY A 822 -23.17 26.09 19.33
N LYS A 823 -24.40 26.60 19.22
CA LYS A 823 -25.09 27.43 20.22
C LYS A 823 -25.38 26.58 21.46
N SER A 824 -24.80 26.93 22.60
CA SER A 824 -25.09 26.27 23.88
C SER A 824 -26.56 26.44 24.26
N VAL A 825 -27.20 25.35 24.68
CA VAL A 825 -28.62 25.27 25.05
C VAL A 825 -28.75 24.90 26.53
N LEU A 826 -28.03 23.87 26.96
CA LEU A 826 -27.94 23.41 28.34
C LEU A 826 -26.45 23.32 28.71
N SER A 827 -26.09 23.66 29.95
CA SER A 827 -24.69 23.69 30.40
C SER A 827 -24.58 23.12 31.81
N SER A 828 -23.83 22.02 31.98
CA SER A 828 -23.71 21.29 33.25
C SER A 828 -25.08 20.99 33.91
N PHE A 829 -26.06 20.64 33.08
CA PHE A 829 -27.45 20.43 33.42
C PHE A 829 -27.66 19.09 34.10
N ASP A 830 -28.26 19.13 35.29
CA ASP A 830 -28.64 17.97 36.09
C ASP A 830 -30.14 17.68 35.88
N LEU A 831 -30.43 16.62 35.12
CA LEU A 831 -31.79 16.22 34.77
C LEU A 831 -32.56 15.67 35.98
N PHE A 832 -31.92 14.92 36.87
CA PHE A 832 -32.59 14.41 38.09
C PHE A 832 -33.00 15.56 39.01
N SER A 833 -32.15 16.56 39.19
CA SER A 833 -32.48 17.74 40.01
C SER A 833 -33.53 18.65 39.36
N THR A 834 -33.70 18.56 38.04
CA THR A 834 -34.69 19.36 37.28
C THR A 834 -36.07 18.69 37.22
N ALA A 835 -36.13 17.36 37.00
CA ALA A 835 -37.37 16.63 36.73
C ALA A 835 -37.58 15.39 37.62
N GLY A 836 -36.51 14.83 38.19
CA GLY A 836 -36.52 13.56 38.91
C GLY A 836 -36.48 12.32 38.00
N GLY A 837 -36.17 11.18 38.61
CA GLY A 837 -36.13 9.87 37.95
C GLY A 837 -37.49 9.47 37.36
N PHE A 838 -37.48 8.98 36.12
CA PHE A 838 -38.66 8.59 35.34
C PHE A 838 -39.69 9.72 35.15
N THR A 839 -39.25 10.97 35.02
CA THR A 839 -40.10 12.12 34.63
C THR A 839 -39.69 12.68 33.28
N ALA A 840 -40.66 12.99 32.42
CA ALA A 840 -40.46 13.66 31.14
C ALA A 840 -40.10 15.15 31.31
N TYR A 841 -39.12 15.62 30.53
CA TYR A 841 -38.69 17.01 30.46
C TYR A 841 -38.36 17.42 29.03
N ASP A 842 -38.90 18.54 28.57
CA ASP A 842 -38.72 19.04 27.19
C ASP A 842 -38.02 20.40 27.19
N GLN A 843 -36.91 20.51 26.45
CA GLN A 843 -36.23 21.78 26.19
C GLN A 843 -36.43 22.21 24.74
N ARG A 844 -37.14 23.32 24.53
CA ARG A 844 -37.29 23.94 23.21
C ARG A 844 -36.17 24.94 22.92
N VAL A 845 -35.76 25.01 21.66
CA VAL A 845 -34.76 25.95 21.14
C VAL A 845 -35.25 26.53 19.83
N ASP A 846 -35.42 27.85 19.75
CA ASP A 846 -35.84 28.55 18.53
C ASP A 846 -34.69 29.35 17.92
N GLY A 847 -34.80 29.65 16.61
CA GLY A 847 -33.82 30.48 15.89
C GLY A 847 -32.47 29.78 15.69
N ILE A 848 -32.51 28.55 15.15
CA ILE A 848 -31.34 27.77 14.76
C ILE A 848 -31.15 27.92 13.25
N ALA A 849 -30.15 28.69 12.82
CA ALA A 849 -29.88 28.93 11.40
C ALA A 849 -28.84 27.92 10.87
N VAL A 850 -29.27 27.02 9.98
CA VAL A 850 -28.41 26.03 9.31
C VAL A 850 -27.84 26.61 8.01
N THR A 851 -26.54 26.40 7.76
CA THR A 851 -25.84 26.99 6.60
C THR A 851 -25.00 26.00 5.77
N ASP A 852 -24.83 24.76 6.22
CA ASP A 852 -24.01 23.72 5.58
C ASP A 852 -24.81 22.50 5.05
N GLY A 853 -26.13 22.49 5.25
CA GLY A 853 -27.03 21.38 4.92
C GLY A 853 -27.27 20.36 6.05
N LYS A 854 -26.86 20.66 7.29
CA LYS A 854 -27.06 19.78 8.46
C LYS A 854 -27.56 20.56 9.67
N LEU A 855 -28.41 19.93 10.49
CA LEU A 855 -28.71 20.40 11.84
C LEU A 855 -27.96 19.51 12.83
N THR A 856 -26.96 20.09 13.48
CA THR A 856 -26.07 19.44 14.44
C THR A 856 -26.61 19.59 15.86
N ILE A 857 -26.76 18.48 16.60
CA ILE A 857 -27.06 18.48 18.03
C ILE A 857 -25.91 17.74 18.74
N THR A 858 -25.26 18.35 19.72
CA THR A 858 -24.11 17.74 20.43
C THR A 858 -24.39 17.64 21.92
N LEU A 859 -24.15 16.47 22.50
CA LEU A 859 -24.28 16.20 23.93
C LEU A 859 -22.92 15.84 24.52
N THR A 860 -22.53 16.56 25.58
CA THR A 860 -21.22 16.46 26.22
C THR A 860 -21.40 16.10 27.70
N THR A 861 -20.93 14.91 28.07
CA THR A 861 -20.80 14.43 29.46
C THR A 861 -19.98 15.42 30.31
N VAL A 862 -20.46 15.77 31.51
CA VAL A 862 -19.71 16.58 32.50
C VAL A 862 -19.49 15.78 33.80
N VAL A 863 -20.53 15.12 34.30
CA VAL A 863 -20.48 14.10 35.37
C VAL A 863 -21.40 12.97 34.95
N ASP A 864 -20.88 11.76 34.77
CA ASP A 864 -21.62 10.64 34.14
C ASP A 864 -22.23 10.99 32.75
N ASN A 865 -22.63 9.95 32.02
CA ASN A 865 -23.15 10.01 30.67
C ASN A 865 -24.24 11.08 30.49
N ALA A 866 -24.12 11.94 29.47
CA ALA A 866 -25.26 12.74 29.00
C ALA A 866 -26.41 11.85 28.52
N THR A 867 -27.62 12.37 28.34
CA THR A 867 -28.76 11.61 27.78
C THR A 867 -29.68 12.47 26.90
N ILE A 868 -30.37 11.85 25.95
CA ILE A 868 -31.59 12.36 25.31
C ILE A 868 -32.54 11.19 25.01
N ALA A 869 -33.84 11.40 25.15
CA ALA A 869 -34.87 10.41 24.84
C ALA A 869 -35.45 10.58 23.42
N GLY A 870 -35.43 11.80 22.88
CA GLY A 870 -35.79 12.07 21.49
C GLY A 870 -35.70 13.54 21.12
N PHE A 871 -36.07 13.88 19.90
CA PHE A 871 -36.25 15.28 19.48
C PHE A 871 -37.14 15.42 18.25
N ALA A 872 -37.71 16.61 18.07
CA ALA A 872 -38.48 17.00 16.89
C ALA A 872 -38.02 18.36 16.35
N ILE A 873 -37.82 18.44 15.03
CA ILE A 873 -37.33 19.61 14.30
C ILE A 873 -38.48 20.20 13.47
N TYR A 874 -38.64 21.51 13.53
CA TYR A 874 -39.67 22.28 12.85
C TYR A 874 -39.05 23.47 12.10
N SER A 875 -39.64 23.90 10.99
CA SER A 875 -39.27 25.15 10.30
C SER A 875 -40.51 26.02 10.04
N SER A 876 -40.36 27.33 10.23
CA SER A 876 -41.36 28.35 9.92
C SER A 876 -41.12 29.05 8.58
N ASP A 877 -39.96 28.82 7.95
CA ASP A 877 -39.50 29.47 6.70
C ASP A 877 -39.42 28.53 5.49
N GLY A 878 -39.82 27.25 5.63
CA GLY A 878 -39.91 26.28 4.54
C GLY A 878 -38.73 25.32 4.43
N GLY A 879 -37.92 25.20 5.48
CA GLY A 879 -36.87 24.20 5.62
C GLY A 879 -37.40 22.76 5.50
N THR A 880 -36.62 21.90 4.86
CA THR A 880 -37.00 20.52 4.50
C THR A 880 -35.94 19.52 4.96
N PHE A 881 -36.37 18.29 5.25
CA PHE A 881 -35.45 17.17 5.46
C PHE A 881 -34.90 16.70 4.12
N THR A 882 -33.57 16.58 4.02
CA THR A 882 -32.86 16.26 2.76
C THR A 882 -32.30 14.84 2.73
N GLY A 883 -32.49 14.06 3.80
CA GLY A 883 -32.15 12.64 3.83
C GLY A 883 -33.12 11.82 2.99
N GLY A 884 -32.59 10.83 2.24
CA GLY A 884 -33.42 9.90 1.47
C GLY A 884 -34.31 9.02 2.35
N SER A 885 -35.50 8.69 1.84
CA SER A 885 -36.42 7.71 2.44
C SER A 885 -35.76 6.33 2.55
N GLU A 886 -36.04 5.58 3.61
CA GLU A 886 -35.59 4.19 3.74
C GLU A 886 -36.31 3.30 2.69
N PRO A 887 -35.61 2.44 1.92
CA PRO A 887 -36.26 1.61 0.91
C PRO A 887 -37.14 0.52 1.53
N GLU A 888 -38.34 0.28 0.97
CA GLU A 888 -39.09 -0.94 1.26
C GLU A 888 -38.45 -2.13 0.52
N CYS A 889 -37.97 -3.13 1.27
CA CYS A 889 -37.22 -4.24 0.68
C CYS A 889 -38.08 -5.48 0.39
N SER A 890 -37.90 -6.01 -0.82
CA SER A 890 -38.44 -7.29 -1.26
C SER A 890 -37.71 -8.47 -0.60
N THR A 891 -38.26 -9.68 -0.75
CA THR A 891 -37.60 -10.89 -0.26
C THR A 891 -36.34 -11.25 -1.09
N SER A 892 -36.23 -10.75 -2.32
CA SER A 892 -35.04 -10.84 -3.16
C SER A 892 -33.85 -10.13 -2.50
N ASP A 893 -34.06 -8.91 -2.02
CA ASP A 893 -33.03 -8.07 -1.38
C ASP A 893 -32.54 -8.68 -0.05
N ARG A 894 -33.39 -9.49 0.60
CA ARG A 894 -33.05 -10.27 1.80
C ARG A 894 -32.25 -11.55 1.51
N GLN A 895 -32.15 -12.01 0.26
CA GLN A 895 -31.62 -13.36 -0.05
C GLN A 895 -30.48 -13.42 -1.08
N ILE A 896 -30.22 -12.39 -1.89
CA ILE A 896 -29.18 -12.47 -2.93
C ILE A 896 -28.29 -11.20 -2.96
N PRO A 897 -26.98 -11.32 -2.68
CA PRO A 897 -26.02 -10.31 -3.11
C PRO A 897 -25.70 -10.53 -4.60
N THR A 898 -26.48 -9.93 -5.51
CA THR A 898 -26.23 -10.01 -6.97
C THR A 898 -25.01 -9.21 -7.42
N SER A 899 -24.53 -8.30 -6.58
CA SER A 899 -23.27 -7.55 -6.72
C SER A 899 -22.87 -7.00 -5.34
N ILE A 900 -21.61 -7.16 -4.92
CA ILE A 900 -21.15 -6.66 -3.61
C ILE A 900 -20.75 -5.19 -3.79
N SER A 901 -21.49 -4.25 -3.18
CA SER A 901 -21.31 -2.81 -3.39
C SER A 901 -20.08 -2.17 -2.68
N TYR A 902 -18.95 -2.89 -2.68
CA TYR A 902 -17.60 -2.36 -2.84
C TYR A 902 -16.66 -3.53 -3.19
N ASP A 903 -16.10 -3.54 -4.41
CA ASP A 903 -15.58 -4.76 -5.03
C ASP A 903 -14.16 -5.17 -4.60
N ARG A 904 -14.07 -6.10 -3.64
CA ARG A 904 -13.41 -7.41 -3.81
C ARG A 904 -13.53 -8.24 -2.53
N ALA A 905 -14.44 -9.23 -2.51
CA ALA A 905 -14.45 -10.23 -1.45
C ALA A 905 -13.33 -11.26 -1.66
N VAL A 906 -12.52 -11.51 -0.63
CA VAL A 906 -11.60 -12.66 -0.60
C VAL A 906 -12.43 -13.93 -0.54
N THR A 907 -12.29 -14.79 -1.56
CA THR A 907 -13.02 -16.05 -1.64
C THR A 907 -12.15 -17.22 -1.19
N ARG A 908 -12.80 -18.30 -0.70
CA ARG A 908 -12.15 -19.51 -0.14
C ARG A 908 -11.05 -20.13 -1.04
N SER A 909 -11.09 -19.88 -2.34
CA SER A 909 -10.08 -20.31 -3.33
C SER A 909 -8.72 -19.60 -3.21
N GLU A 910 -8.61 -18.52 -2.44
CA GLU A 910 -7.38 -17.73 -2.26
C GLU A 910 -6.59 -18.11 -0.99
N GLN A 911 -7.19 -18.92 -0.10
CA GLN A 911 -6.61 -19.28 1.20
C GLN A 911 -5.72 -20.54 1.11
N LYS A 912 -4.54 -20.47 1.75
CA LYS A 912 -3.52 -21.55 1.75
C LYS A 912 -3.98 -22.81 2.50
N ASN A 913 -4.80 -22.64 3.55
CA ASN A 913 -5.49 -23.70 4.27
C ASN A 913 -6.92 -23.21 4.58
N PRO A 914 -7.99 -23.86 4.10
CA PRO A 914 -9.34 -23.36 4.31
C PRO A 914 -9.79 -23.50 5.78
N PRO A 915 -10.57 -22.55 6.31
CA PRO A 915 -11.17 -22.61 7.64
C PRO A 915 -11.87 -23.94 7.94
N SER A 916 -11.56 -24.52 9.10
CA SER A 916 -11.89 -25.92 9.44
C SER A 916 -13.19 -26.12 10.22
N GLY A 917 -13.92 -25.03 10.48
CA GLY A 917 -15.19 -25.05 11.23
C GLY A 917 -16.35 -25.71 10.49
N ALA A 918 -17.40 -26.05 11.24
CA ALA A 918 -18.51 -26.90 10.79
C ALA A 918 -19.30 -26.37 9.57
N PHE A 919 -19.23 -25.07 9.25
CA PHE A 919 -19.89 -24.50 8.07
C PHE A 919 -19.02 -24.65 6.81
N GLY A 920 -17.73 -24.96 6.93
CA GLY A 920 -16.79 -25.28 5.86
C GLY A 920 -16.14 -24.08 5.17
N TYR A 921 -16.74 -22.90 5.26
CA TYR A 921 -16.14 -21.63 4.86
C TYR A 921 -16.76 -20.45 5.60
N ALA A 922 -16.03 -19.34 5.58
CA ALA A 922 -16.49 -18.02 6.00
C ALA A 922 -16.41 -17.05 4.80
N ILE A 923 -17.07 -15.91 4.93
CA ILE A 923 -17.14 -14.82 3.95
C ILE A 923 -16.69 -13.53 4.65
N GLU A 924 -15.64 -12.91 4.10
CA GLU A 924 -15.12 -11.60 4.48
C GLU A 924 -15.75 -10.52 3.58
N HIS A 925 -16.15 -9.39 4.16
CA HIS A 925 -16.65 -8.22 3.43
C HIS A 925 -16.65 -6.95 4.31
N ALA A 926 -16.81 -5.79 3.67
CA ALA A 926 -17.14 -4.53 4.33
C ALA A 926 -18.57 -4.08 3.96
N THR A 927 -19.08 -3.07 4.65
CA THR A 927 -20.38 -2.45 4.38
C THR A 927 -20.33 -0.94 4.62
N GLN A 928 -21.07 -0.18 3.82
CA GLN A 928 -21.21 1.27 3.99
C GLN A 928 -22.00 1.64 5.25
N THR A 929 -22.78 0.69 5.82
CA THR A 929 -23.53 0.89 7.07
C THR A 929 -22.70 0.74 8.34
N LEU A 930 -21.45 0.28 8.23
CA LEU A 930 -20.44 0.24 9.30
C LEU A 930 -19.06 0.54 8.70
N PRO A 931 -18.75 1.82 8.41
CA PRO A 931 -17.45 2.19 7.89
C PRO A 931 -16.34 1.87 8.90
N ASN A 932 -15.10 1.76 8.40
CA ASN A 932 -13.91 1.47 9.19
C ASN A 932 -13.98 0.16 9.99
N HIS A 933 -14.71 -0.85 9.50
CA HIS A 933 -14.80 -2.20 10.08
C HIS A 933 -14.74 -3.27 8.98
N THR A 934 -14.38 -4.50 9.37
CA THR A 934 -14.28 -5.68 8.49
C THR A 934 -15.10 -6.83 9.07
N ILE A 935 -15.98 -7.42 8.26
CA ILE A 935 -17.00 -8.38 8.73
C ILE A 935 -16.74 -9.76 8.14
N TYR A 936 -16.50 -10.72 9.02
CA TYR A 936 -16.36 -12.15 8.70
C TYR A 936 -17.59 -12.90 9.19
N ARG A 937 -18.20 -13.74 8.34
CA ARG A 937 -19.41 -14.49 8.71
C ARG A 937 -19.48 -15.88 8.09
N PRO A 938 -20.28 -16.82 8.66
CA PRO A 938 -20.69 -18.02 7.95
C PRO A 938 -21.59 -17.67 6.74
N ASP A 939 -21.91 -18.72 5.97
CA ASP A 939 -23.00 -18.69 5.00
C ASP A 939 -24.36 -18.54 5.70
N LEU A 940 -25.02 -17.39 5.50
CA LEU A 940 -26.31 -17.04 6.10
C LEU A 940 -27.48 -17.89 5.57
N SER A 941 -27.32 -18.62 4.45
CA SER A 941 -28.31 -19.60 4.01
C SER A 941 -28.32 -20.86 4.88
N ARG A 942 -27.19 -21.16 5.55
CA ARG A 942 -26.96 -22.37 6.35
C ARG A 942 -26.87 -22.09 7.86
N ALA A 943 -26.75 -20.83 8.27
CA ALA A 943 -26.61 -20.42 9.67
C ALA A 943 -27.77 -19.50 10.13
N ASN A 944 -28.25 -19.75 11.36
CA ASN A 944 -29.22 -18.96 12.12
C ASN A 944 -28.79 -19.00 13.61
N ASN A 945 -29.33 -18.11 14.45
CA ASN A 945 -28.96 -17.96 15.87
C ASN A 945 -27.44 -17.75 16.07
N ILE A 946 -26.84 -16.97 15.17
CA ILE A 946 -25.39 -16.77 15.03
C ILE A 946 -24.87 -15.86 16.15
N PRO A 947 -24.01 -16.32 17.07
CA PRO A 947 -23.44 -15.46 18.11
C PRO A 947 -22.45 -14.44 17.51
N ILE A 948 -22.31 -13.31 18.20
CA ILE A 948 -21.53 -12.15 17.73
C ILE A 948 -20.17 -12.12 18.43
N VAL A 949 -19.13 -11.72 17.71
CA VAL A 949 -17.77 -11.54 18.21
C VAL A 949 -17.25 -10.21 17.67
N VAL A 950 -17.02 -9.22 18.53
CA VAL A 950 -16.38 -7.96 18.12
C VAL A 950 -14.89 -8.01 18.43
N TRP A 951 -14.07 -7.63 17.45
CA TRP A 951 -12.63 -7.88 17.44
C TRP A 951 -11.81 -6.59 17.43
N GLY A 952 -10.80 -6.53 18.30
CA GLY A 952 -9.74 -5.54 18.28
C GLY A 952 -8.43 -6.08 17.68
N ASN A 953 -7.87 -5.38 16.70
CA ASN A 953 -6.60 -5.73 16.06
C ASN A 953 -5.36 -5.45 16.94
N GLY A 954 -4.25 -6.10 16.61
CA GLY A 954 -2.94 -5.81 17.20
C GLY A 954 -2.41 -4.43 16.82
N ALA A 955 -1.39 -3.95 17.55
CA ALA A 955 -0.75 -2.64 17.33
C ALA A 955 -1.72 -1.43 17.22
N CYS A 956 -2.98 -1.60 17.65
CA CYS A 956 -4.08 -0.66 17.48
C CYS A 956 -4.43 -0.41 16.00
N SER A 957 -4.16 -1.39 15.12
CA SER A 957 -4.23 -1.28 13.67
C SER A 957 -5.64 -1.01 13.15
N ASN A 958 -5.79 -0.05 12.23
CA ASN A 958 -7.02 0.14 11.45
C ASN A 958 -7.14 -0.82 10.25
N VAL A 959 -6.29 -1.85 10.15
CA VAL A 959 -6.33 -2.86 9.09
C VAL A 959 -7.17 -4.06 9.57
N GLY A 960 -8.48 -4.06 9.31
CA GLY A 960 -9.38 -5.12 9.81
C GLY A 960 -9.19 -6.49 9.17
N THR A 961 -8.32 -6.58 8.16
CA THR A 961 -7.81 -7.80 7.49
C THR A 961 -6.54 -8.37 8.13
N GLU A 962 -5.93 -7.69 9.10
CA GLU A 962 -4.62 -8.06 9.68
C GLU A 962 -4.65 -9.47 10.31
N GLN A 963 -5.73 -9.83 11.02
CA GLN A 963 -5.90 -11.19 11.58
C GLN A 963 -6.85 -12.11 10.77
N ALA A 964 -7.01 -11.88 9.46
CA ALA A 964 -8.02 -12.55 8.63
C ALA A 964 -8.11 -14.08 8.83
N ASP A 965 -7.03 -14.84 8.71
CA ASP A 965 -7.06 -16.33 8.83
C ASP A 965 -7.58 -16.81 10.21
N PHE A 966 -7.25 -16.10 11.30
CA PHE A 966 -7.76 -16.39 12.63
C PHE A 966 -9.26 -16.05 12.74
N LEU A 967 -9.70 -14.91 12.18
CA LEU A 967 -11.09 -14.44 12.24
C LEU A 967 -12.00 -15.28 11.32
N LEU A 968 -11.48 -15.72 10.17
CA LEU A 968 -12.11 -16.67 9.25
C LEU A 968 -12.28 -18.06 9.87
N GLN A 969 -11.26 -18.56 10.60
CA GLN A 969 -11.39 -19.79 11.38
C GLN A 969 -12.56 -19.70 12.35
N ILE A 970 -12.68 -18.61 13.11
CA ILE A 970 -13.79 -18.40 14.04
C ILE A 970 -15.11 -18.27 13.29
N ALA A 971 -15.22 -17.40 12.28
CA ALA A 971 -16.45 -17.23 11.49
C ALA A 971 -16.95 -18.55 10.85
N SER A 972 -16.05 -19.42 10.40
CA SER A 972 -16.38 -20.75 9.83
C SER A 972 -16.97 -21.74 10.83
N ASN A 973 -16.81 -21.47 12.14
CA ASN A 973 -17.47 -22.19 13.23
C ASN A 973 -18.86 -21.64 13.55
N GLY A 974 -19.38 -20.68 12.77
CA GLY A 974 -20.74 -20.16 12.90
C GLY A 974 -20.85 -18.95 13.82
N TYR A 975 -19.94 -17.97 13.65
CA TYR A 975 -19.92 -16.72 14.40
C TYR A 975 -19.94 -15.53 13.42
N LEU A 976 -20.62 -14.44 13.78
CA LEU A 976 -20.44 -13.16 13.12
C LEU A 976 -19.28 -12.45 13.80
N VAL A 977 -18.13 -12.33 13.13
CA VAL A 977 -16.95 -11.63 13.63
C VAL A 977 -16.85 -10.26 12.96
N ILE A 978 -16.68 -9.20 13.75
CA ILE A 978 -16.57 -7.82 13.25
C ILE A 978 -15.29 -7.22 13.83
N ALA A 979 -14.26 -7.07 13.00
CA ALA A 979 -13.02 -6.40 13.35
C ALA A 979 -13.18 -4.88 13.22
N ASN A 980 -12.56 -4.14 14.15
CA ASN A 980 -12.25 -2.74 13.92
C ASN A 980 -11.29 -2.60 12.73
N GLY A 981 -11.28 -1.44 12.08
CA GLY A 981 -10.50 -1.22 10.86
C GLY A 981 -11.18 -1.74 9.59
N GLY A 982 -11.06 -0.97 8.50
CA GLY A 982 -11.54 -1.42 7.18
C GLY A 982 -10.59 -2.44 6.53
N PRO A 983 -11.01 -3.18 5.49
CA PRO A 983 -10.17 -4.19 4.83
C PRO A 983 -8.89 -3.63 4.19
N PHE A 984 -8.88 -2.32 3.91
CA PHE A 984 -7.77 -1.55 3.39
C PHE A 984 -7.51 -0.28 4.22
N GLY A 985 -7.82 -0.31 5.52
CA GLY A 985 -7.59 0.82 6.41
C GLY A 985 -6.10 1.09 6.65
N SER A 986 -5.80 2.18 7.36
CA SER A 986 -4.41 2.61 7.58
C SER A 986 -4.24 3.39 8.89
N GLY A 987 -3.03 3.34 9.46
CA GLY A 987 -2.74 3.97 10.75
C GLY A 987 -3.38 3.22 11.93
N THR A 988 -3.46 3.88 13.07
CA THR A 988 -3.85 3.28 14.34
C THR A 988 -5.04 3.99 14.99
N ASN A 989 -5.86 3.25 15.73
CA ASN A 989 -6.98 3.71 16.53
C ASN A 989 -6.95 2.98 17.88
N ASP A 990 -6.69 3.74 18.95
CA ASP A 990 -6.55 3.30 20.33
C ASP A 990 -7.72 3.76 21.22
N GLN A 991 -8.91 4.03 20.65
CA GLN A 991 -10.10 4.57 21.34
C GLN A 991 -10.79 3.57 22.31
N HIS A 992 -10.00 2.73 23.00
CA HIS A 992 -10.40 1.72 23.98
C HIS A 992 -11.60 0.88 23.50
N GLU A 993 -12.74 0.91 24.20
CA GLU A 993 -13.93 0.12 23.86
C GLU A 993 -14.69 0.61 22.60
N THR A 994 -14.45 1.85 22.16
CA THR A 994 -15.39 2.62 21.32
C THR A 994 -15.74 1.95 19.99
N GLU A 995 -14.78 1.40 19.26
CA GLU A 995 -15.06 0.74 17.98
C GLU A 995 -15.75 -0.63 18.17
N LEU A 996 -15.39 -1.37 19.22
CA LEU A 996 -16.02 -2.66 19.52
C LEU A 996 -17.49 -2.46 19.94
N VAL A 997 -17.80 -1.40 20.70
CA VAL A 997 -19.19 -1.05 21.05
C VAL A 997 -20.00 -0.62 19.81
N LYS A 998 -19.43 0.18 18.90
CA LYS A 998 -20.08 0.52 17.61
C LYS A 998 -20.39 -0.73 16.78
N ALA A 999 -19.49 -1.72 16.77
CA ALA A 999 -19.71 -2.99 16.09
C ALA A 999 -20.83 -3.83 16.73
N ILE A 1000 -20.99 -3.79 18.06
CA ILE A 1000 -22.14 -4.40 18.76
C ILE A 1000 -23.44 -3.69 18.35
N ASP A 1001 -23.48 -2.35 18.42
CA ASP A 1001 -24.67 -1.56 18.09
C ASP A 1001 -25.16 -1.84 16.66
N TRP A 1002 -24.24 -1.87 15.69
CA TRP A 1002 -24.56 -2.20 14.31
C TRP A 1002 -25.09 -3.63 14.15
N ALA A 1003 -24.47 -4.62 14.80
CA ALA A 1003 -24.92 -6.01 14.70
C ALA A 1003 -26.33 -6.19 15.31
N VAL A 1004 -26.63 -5.51 16.42
CA VAL A 1004 -27.98 -5.51 17.02
C VAL A 1004 -28.99 -4.85 16.07
N LYS A 1005 -28.64 -3.71 15.46
CA LYS A 1005 -29.49 -2.97 14.52
C LYS A 1005 -29.75 -3.72 13.21
N GLU A 1006 -28.75 -4.41 12.66
CA GLU A 1006 -28.93 -5.24 11.47
C GLU A 1006 -29.78 -6.50 11.75
N ASN A 1007 -29.78 -7.02 12.98
CA ASN A 1007 -30.64 -8.13 13.34
C ASN A 1007 -32.14 -7.73 13.40
N SER A 1008 -32.46 -6.47 13.71
CA SER A 1008 -33.84 -5.97 13.75
C SER A 1008 -34.30 -5.31 12.45
N ARG A 1009 -33.39 -4.78 11.62
CA ARG A 1009 -33.72 -4.15 10.34
C ARG A 1009 -34.24 -5.19 9.33
N THR A 1010 -35.53 -5.12 9.00
CA THR A 1010 -36.24 -6.04 8.06
C THR A 1010 -35.61 -6.10 6.66
N CYS A 1011 -34.86 -5.07 6.28
CA CYS A 1011 -34.09 -4.95 5.05
C CYS A 1011 -32.66 -5.53 5.11
N SER A 1012 -32.28 -6.23 6.19
CA SER A 1012 -30.94 -6.81 6.34
C SER A 1012 -30.86 -8.28 5.93
N GLN A 1013 -29.71 -8.68 5.36
CA GLN A 1013 -29.30 -10.08 5.24
C GLN A 1013 -29.21 -10.80 6.60
N TYR A 1014 -29.08 -10.04 7.71
CA TYR A 1014 -28.96 -10.53 9.08
C TYR A 1014 -30.28 -10.59 9.85
N TYR A 1015 -31.39 -10.14 9.26
CA TYR A 1015 -32.68 -10.01 9.95
C TYR A 1015 -33.12 -11.30 10.63
N GLY A 1016 -33.27 -11.27 11.96
CA GLY A 1016 -33.65 -12.43 12.79
C GLY A 1016 -32.64 -13.58 12.83
N LYS A 1017 -31.40 -13.39 12.33
CA LYS A 1017 -30.38 -14.45 12.26
C LYS A 1017 -29.33 -14.40 13.35
N LEU A 1018 -29.13 -13.25 14.00
CA LEU A 1018 -28.07 -13.06 15.00
C LEU A 1018 -28.59 -13.29 16.42
N ASN A 1019 -27.78 -13.98 17.23
CA ASN A 1019 -28.03 -14.15 18.65
C ASN A 1019 -27.46 -12.95 19.43
N VAL A 1020 -28.22 -11.87 19.43
CA VAL A 1020 -27.90 -10.61 20.15
C VAL A 1020 -27.85 -10.75 21.68
N LYS A 1021 -28.01 -11.97 22.23
CA LYS A 1021 -27.83 -12.30 23.66
C LYS A 1021 -26.59 -13.16 23.93
N LYS A 1022 -25.78 -13.45 22.90
CA LYS A 1022 -24.52 -14.20 22.99
C LYS A 1022 -23.46 -13.43 22.19
N ILE A 1023 -22.80 -12.50 22.87
CA ILE A 1023 -21.81 -11.58 22.30
C ILE A 1023 -20.48 -11.75 23.03
N ALA A 1024 -19.36 -11.84 22.32
CA ALA A 1024 -18.03 -11.74 22.91
C ALA A 1024 -17.29 -10.49 22.43
N THR A 1025 -16.55 -9.86 23.34
CA THR A 1025 -15.47 -8.93 22.98
C THR A 1025 -14.16 -9.71 22.96
N MET A 1026 -13.33 -9.52 21.94
CA MET A 1026 -12.07 -10.25 21.81
C MET A 1026 -11.02 -9.43 21.08
N GLY A 1027 -9.73 -9.69 21.29
CA GLY A 1027 -8.69 -9.07 20.48
C GLY A 1027 -7.28 -9.54 20.80
N TRP A 1028 -6.34 -9.12 19.95
CA TRP A 1028 -4.93 -9.48 20.08
C TRP A 1028 -4.06 -8.26 20.43
N SER A 1029 -3.05 -8.44 21.29
CA SER A 1029 -2.13 -7.36 21.70
C SER A 1029 -2.91 -6.10 22.16
N CYS A 1030 -2.68 -4.93 21.57
CA CYS A 1030 -3.50 -3.72 21.78
C CYS A 1030 -5.01 -4.02 21.80
N GLY A 1031 -5.56 -4.61 20.73
CA GLY A 1031 -6.97 -4.94 20.64
C GLY A 1031 -7.51 -5.90 21.71
N GLY A 1032 -6.64 -6.70 22.35
CA GLY A 1032 -7.02 -7.49 23.53
C GLY A 1032 -7.36 -6.61 24.75
N GLY A 1033 -6.69 -5.48 24.90
CA GLY A 1033 -7.05 -4.46 25.89
C GLY A 1033 -8.34 -3.73 25.51
N MET A 1034 -8.52 -3.35 24.23
CA MET A 1034 -9.79 -2.80 23.71
C MET A 1034 -10.99 -3.73 24.04
N ALA A 1035 -10.80 -5.04 23.86
CA ALA A 1035 -11.80 -6.06 24.19
C ALA A 1035 -12.11 -6.17 25.69
N HIS A 1036 -11.10 -5.99 26.55
CA HIS A 1036 -11.29 -5.97 27.99
C HIS A 1036 -11.89 -4.66 28.49
N PHE A 1037 -11.57 -3.51 27.90
CA PHE A 1037 -12.33 -2.27 28.15
C PHE A 1037 -13.80 -2.45 27.76
N ALA A 1038 -14.07 -3.02 26.59
CA ALA A 1038 -15.43 -3.30 26.12
C ALA A 1038 -16.19 -4.35 26.96
N ALA A 1039 -15.54 -5.08 27.86
CA ALA A 1039 -16.17 -6.05 28.76
C ALA A 1039 -17.12 -5.40 29.79
N VAL A 1040 -17.14 -4.07 29.91
CA VAL A 1040 -18.09 -3.33 30.75
C VAL A 1040 -19.44 -3.08 30.07
N ASP A 1041 -19.57 -3.32 28.76
CA ASP A 1041 -20.85 -3.25 28.05
C ASP A 1041 -21.75 -4.40 28.52
N SER A 1042 -22.95 -4.07 29.00
CA SER A 1042 -23.88 -5.02 29.65
C SER A 1042 -24.40 -6.13 28.73
N ARG A 1043 -24.16 -6.04 27.42
CA ARG A 1043 -24.57 -7.04 26.42
C ARG A 1043 -23.52 -8.15 26.24
N VAL A 1044 -22.30 -7.96 26.76
CA VAL A 1044 -21.16 -8.86 26.54
C VAL A 1044 -21.24 -10.09 27.44
N THR A 1045 -21.27 -11.27 26.82
CA THR A 1045 -21.39 -12.59 27.44
C THR A 1045 -20.05 -13.24 27.80
N THR A 1046 -18.94 -12.75 27.23
CA THR A 1046 -17.56 -13.03 27.69
C THR A 1046 -16.57 -12.06 27.04
N ALA A 1047 -15.42 -11.82 27.68
CA ALA A 1047 -14.30 -11.07 27.11
C ALA A 1047 -13.04 -11.93 26.99
N VAL A 1048 -12.26 -11.75 25.91
CA VAL A 1048 -11.06 -12.57 25.62
C VAL A 1048 -9.88 -11.73 25.11
N ALA A 1049 -8.79 -11.66 25.88
CA ALA A 1049 -7.54 -11.04 25.46
C ALA A 1049 -6.50 -12.10 25.02
N LEU A 1050 -5.88 -11.87 23.87
CA LEU A 1050 -4.87 -12.76 23.27
C LEU A 1050 -3.51 -12.06 23.22
N ASN A 1051 -2.46 -12.67 23.80
CA ASN A 1051 -1.16 -12.03 24.03
C ASN A 1051 -1.32 -10.60 24.60
N SER A 1052 -2.16 -10.42 25.61
CA SER A 1052 -2.56 -9.09 26.10
C SER A 1052 -2.97 -9.08 27.60
N GLY A 1053 -3.41 -7.92 28.07
CA GLY A 1053 -3.92 -7.63 29.41
C GLY A 1053 -3.90 -6.12 29.66
N LEU A 1054 -4.85 -5.58 30.43
CA LEU A 1054 -5.04 -4.14 30.63
C LEU A 1054 -3.83 -3.44 31.27
N GLY A 1055 -2.91 -4.18 31.90
CA GLY A 1055 -1.60 -3.67 32.33
C GLY A 1055 -0.74 -3.07 31.19
N ILE A 1056 -1.04 -3.36 29.92
CA ILE A 1056 -0.40 -2.76 28.73
C ILE A 1056 -0.87 -1.30 28.50
N TYR A 1057 -2.06 -0.93 28.97
CA TYR A 1057 -2.72 0.35 28.68
C TYR A 1057 -2.58 1.44 29.76
N GLY A 1058 -1.98 1.12 30.90
CA GLY A 1058 -1.80 2.09 31.99
C GLY A 1058 -3.04 2.25 32.89
N ASP A 1059 -4.19 2.65 32.33
CA ASP A 1059 -5.46 2.69 33.09
C ASP A 1059 -6.15 1.31 33.12
N ARG A 1060 -6.67 0.95 34.29
CA ARG A 1060 -7.19 -0.40 34.62
C ARG A 1060 -7.97 -0.47 35.94
N SER A 1061 -7.57 0.33 36.95
CA SER A 1061 -8.17 0.30 38.29
C SER A 1061 -9.63 0.75 38.31
N SER A 1062 -10.02 1.57 37.33
CA SER A 1062 -11.39 2.04 37.06
C SER A 1062 -12.28 0.99 36.38
N TYR A 1063 -11.70 0.05 35.61
CA TYR A 1063 -12.44 -0.89 34.77
C TYR A 1063 -12.70 -2.24 35.44
N TYR A 1064 -11.73 -2.82 36.13
CA TYR A 1064 -11.89 -4.16 36.71
C TYR A 1064 -13.17 -4.33 37.56
N PRO A 1065 -13.56 -3.41 38.46
CA PRO A 1065 -14.78 -3.56 39.27
C PRO A 1065 -16.08 -3.48 38.45
N ARG A 1066 -16.03 -2.99 37.21
CA ARG A 1066 -17.16 -2.86 36.27
C ARG A 1066 -17.34 -4.10 35.38
N PHE A 1067 -16.40 -5.04 35.38
CA PHE A 1067 -16.59 -6.32 34.69
C PHE A 1067 -17.74 -7.09 35.34
N HIS A 1068 -18.66 -7.59 34.52
CA HIS A 1068 -19.87 -8.32 34.95
C HIS A 1068 -19.95 -9.74 34.36
N THR A 1069 -19.00 -10.09 33.50
CA THR A 1069 -19.04 -11.23 32.58
C THR A 1069 -17.76 -12.09 32.69
N PRO A 1070 -17.77 -13.40 32.35
CA PRO A 1070 -16.58 -14.24 32.40
C PRO A 1070 -15.46 -13.76 31.46
N VAL A 1071 -14.22 -13.69 31.97
CA VAL A 1071 -13.05 -13.18 31.24
C VAL A 1071 -12.00 -14.28 31.03
N ALA A 1072 -11.34 -14.28 29.86
CA ALA A 1072 -10.19 -15.12 29.58
C ALA A 1072 -8.98 -14.34 29.04
N ILE A 1073 -7.79 -14.75 29.47
CA ILE A 1073 -6.51 -14.34 28.88
C ILE A 1073 -5.78 -15.58 28.37
N PHE A 1074 -5.38 -15.55 27.10
CA PHE A 1074 -4.50 -16.58 26.51
C PHE A 1074 -3.24 -15.89 25.96
N ASN A 1075 -2.11 -16.07 26.65
CA ASN A 1075 -0.85 -15.39 26.35
C ASN A 1075 0.27 -16.37 26.01
N GLY A 1076 1.41 -15.84 25.56
CA GLY A 1076 2.67 -16.57 25.50
C GLY A 1076 3.24 -16.88 26.89
N ASP A 1077 4.49 -17.35 26.93
CA ASP A 1077 5.24 -17.57 28.18
C ASP A 1077 6.02 -16.31 28.58
N SER A 1078 7.01 -16.40 29.47
CA SER A 1078 7.80 -15.26 29.93
C SER A 1078 8.62 -14.53 28.84
N ARG A 1079 8.58 -14.99 27.58
CA ARG A 1079 9.08 -14.27 26.39
C ARG A 1079 8.06 -13.30 25.79
N ASP A 1080 6.78 -13.44 26.11
CA ASP A 1080 5.70 -12.53 25.69
C ASP A 1080 5.66 -11.30 26.61
N VAL A 1081 5.68 -10.10 26.03
CA VAL A 1081 5.58 -8.83 26.78
C VAL A 1081 4.27 -8.73 27.58
N ALA A 1082 3.22 -9.44 27.15
CA ALA A 1082 1.94 -9.51 27.84
C ALA A 1082 1.89 -10.52 28.99
N TYR A 1083 2.91 -11.36 29.18
CA TYR A 1083 2.94 -12.38 30.25
C TYR A 1083 2.75 -11.76 31.64
N ASN A 1084 3.48 -10.68 31.94
CA ASN A 1084 3.37 -9.99 33.23
C ASN A 1084 2.06 -9.17 33.35
N PRO A 1085 1.63 -8.35 32.36
CA PRO A 1085 0.32 -7.71 32.34
C PRO A 1085 -0.86 -8.68 32.56
N GLY A 1086 -0.90 -9.81 31.86
CA GLY A 1086 -1.98 -10.80 32.00
C GLY A 1086 -2.00 -11.48 33.37
N LEU A 1087 -0.82 -11.79 33.92
CA LEU A 1087 -0.69 -12.31 35.30
C LEU A 1087 -1.13 -11.29 36.35
N GLN A 1088 -0.89 -10.00 36.11
CA GLN A 1088 -1.31 -8.91 36.98
C GLN A 1088 -2.82 -8.68 36.93
N GLU A 1089 -3.42 -8.66 35.74
CA GLU A 1089 -4.87 -8.57 35.59
C GLU A 1089 -5.58 -9.77 36.24
N TYR A 1090 -5.06 -10.99 36.04
CA TYR A 1090 -5.55 -12.20 36.71
C TYR A 1090 -5.48 -12.11 38.24
N SER A 1091 -4.52 -11.39 38.84
CA SER A 1091 -4.47 -11.23 40.30
C SER A 1091 -5.42 -10.13 40.80
N GLU A 1092 -5.66 -9.08 40.01
CA GLU A 1092 -6.40 -7.88 40.43
C GLU A 1092 -7.92 -7.96 40.19
N VAL A 1093 -8.39 -8.55 39.08
CA VAL A 1093 -9.83 -8.74 38.79
C VAL A 1093 -10.41 -9.85 39.66
N ASN A 1094 -11.31 -9.57 40.61
CA ASN A 1094 -11.80 -10.58 41.57
C ASN A 1094 -13.34 -10.66 41.69
N ASN A 1095 -14.06 -9.92 40.86
CA ASN A 1095 -15.52 -9.78 40.82
C ASN A 1095 -16.21 -10.70 39.79
N VAL A 1096 -15.46 -11.33 38.89
CA VAL A 1096 -15.96 -12.19 37.82
C VAL A 1096 -15.16 -13.49 37.69
N PRO A 1097 -15.73 -14.56 37.09
CA PRO A 1097 -14.97 -15.75 36.69
C PRO A 1097 -13.84 -15.38 35.73
N PHE A 1098 -12.62 -15.81 36.04
CA PHE A 1098 -11.42 -15.43 35.28
C PHE A 1098 -10.53 -16.64 34.97
N TYR A 1099 -10.19 -16.82 33.70
CA TYR A 1099 -9.28 -17.85 33.20
C TYR A 1099 -8.02 -17.20 32.62
N HIS A 1100 -6.83 -17.72 32.93
CA HIS A 1100 -5.57 -17.20 32.41
C HIS A 1100 -4.66 -18.37 32.07
N ALA A 1101 -4.21 -18.49 30.82
CA ALA A 1101 -3.29 -19.54 30.42
C ALA A 1101 -2.17 -19.05 29.50
N ASN A 1102 -1.00 -19.64 29.68
CA ASN A 1102 0.23 -19.36 28.96
C ASN A 1102 0.63 -20.57 28.11
N TYR A 1103 1.03 -20.32 26.87
CA TYR A 1103 1.63 -21.31 25.96
C TYR A 1103 3.09 -20.92 25.65
N PRO A 1104 4.04 -21.84 25.42
CA PRO A 1104 5.45 -21.51 25.19
C PRO A 1104 5.73 -20.92 23.80
N GLN A 1105 5.19 -19.72 23.56
CA GLN A 1105 5.35 -18.85 22.41
C GLN A 1105 5.65 -17.41 22.88
N GLY A 1106 6.25 -16.60 22.02
CA GLY A 1106 6.43 -15.16 22.21
C GLY A 1106 5.20 -14.33 21.81
N HIS A 1107 5.32 -13.01 21.90
CA HIS A 1107 4.25 -12.08 21.59
C HIS A 1107 3.93 -12.09 20.08
N GLY A 1108 2.81 -12.70 19.71
CA GLY A 1108 2.35 -12.77 18.32
C GLY A 1108 2.92 -13.93 17.50
N ASP A 1109 3.70 -14.85 18.06
CA ASP A 1109 4.18 -16.04 17.31
C ASP A 1109 3.01 -16.87 16.73
N ALA A 1110 1.84 -16.82 17.38
CA ALA A 1110 0.61 -17.51 16.99
C ALA A 1110 -0.11 -16.89 15.78
N TYR A 1111 0.13 -15.60 15.50
CA TYR A 1111 -0.51 -14.87 14.40
C TYR A 1111 -0.11 -15.43 13.02
N TYR A 1112 1.09 -16.00 12.88
CA TYR A 1112 1.62 -16.56 11.62
C TYR A 1112 1.22 -18.02 11.35
N GLN A 1113 0.47 -18.64 12.26
CA GLN A 1113 0.10 -20.05 12.16
C GLN A 1113 -1.23 -20.18 11.43
N ASP A 1114 -1.34 -21.14 10.51
CA ASP A 1114 -2.56 -21.38 9.75
C ASP A 1114 -3.79 -21.47 10.68
N ASN A 1115 -4.85 -20.73 10.37
CA ASN A 1115 -6.06 -20.63 11.20
C ASN A 1115 -5.83 -20.15 12.66
N GLY A 1116 -4.71 -19.45 12.92
CA GLY A 1116 -4.32 -18.96 14.26
C GLY A 1116 -3.66 -20.00 15.17
N GLY A 1117 -3.32 -21.19 14.66
CA GLY A 1117 -2.65 -22.24 15.42
C GLY A 1117 -3.39 -22.66 16.71
N GLU A 1118 -2.62 -22.92 17.78
CA GLU A 1118 -3.20 -23.27 19.09
C GLU A 1118 -4.11 -22.17 19.66
N PHE A 1119 -3.82 -20.89 19.40
CA PHE A 1119 -4.63 -19.79 19.92
C PHE A 1119 -5.97 -19.69 19.20
N GLY A 1120 -6.02 -19.98 17.89
CA GLY A 1120 -7.26 -20.13 17.13
C GLY A 1120 -8.13 -21.29 17.60
N ILE A 1121 -7.52 -22.44 17.93
CA ILE A 1121 -8.21 -23.60 18.53
C ILE A 1121 -8.82 -23.21 19.88
N VAL A 1122 -8.03 -22.59 20.76
CA VAL A 1122 -8.45 -22.26 22.13
C VAL A 1122 -9.48 -21.13 22.15
N ALA A 1123 -9.32 -20.07 21.36
CA ALA A 1123 -10.32 -19.02 21.24
C ALA A 1123 -11.66 -19.56 20.71
N THR A 1124 -11.63 -20.41 19.66
CA THR A 1124 -12.83 -21.10 19.16
C THR A 1124 -13.50 -21.94 20.24
N GLY A 1125 -12.72 -22.68 21.04
CA GLY A 1125 -13.22 -23.49 22.15
C GLY A 1125 -13.87 -22.66 23.26
N TRP A 1126 -13.28 -21.52 23.61
CA TRP A 1126 -13.83 -20.62 24.62
C TRP A 1126 -15.16 -20.01 24.17
N LEU A 1127 -15.23 -19.56 22.92
CA LEU A 1127 -16.47 -19.07 22.31
C LEU A 1127 -17.53 -20.17 22.25
N ASN A 1128 -17.17 -21.42 21.93
CA ASN A 1128 -18.12 -22.54 21.96
C ASN A 1128 -18.68 -22.77 23.37
N TYR A 1129 -17.83 -22.69 24.41
CA TYR A 1129 -18.28 -22.81 25.79
C TYR A 1129 -19.22 -21.67 26.20
N MET A 1130 -18.84 -20.40 26.00
CA MET A 1130 -19.60 -19.25 26.52
C MET A 1130 -20.78 -18.84 25.64
N LEU A 1131 -20.63 -18.88 24.31
CA LEU A 1131 -21.63 -18.37 23.37
C LEU A 1131 -22.59 -19.44 22.84
N LYS A 1132 -22.22 -20.72 22.91
CA LYS A 1132 -23.06 -21.87 22.48
C LYS A 1132 -23.32 -22.90 23.57
N ASP A 1133 -22.82 -22.66 24.78
CA ASP A 1133 -23.03 -23.51 25.95
C ASP A 1133 -22.47 -24.95 25.78
N ASP A 1134 -21.45 -25.13 24.91
CA ASP A 1134 -20.84 -26.43 24.60
C ASP A 1134 -20.11 -27.02 25.81
N GLN A 1135 -20.64 -28.13 26.34
CA GLN A 1135 -20.06 -28.85 27.47
C GLN A 1135 -19.02 -29.92 27.06
N SER A 1136 -18.83 -30.16 25.77
CA SER A 1136 -17.95 -31.22 25.24
C SER A 1136 -16.47 -30.83 25.23
N SER A 1137 -15.61 -31.70 24.68
CA SER A 1137 -14.18 -31.44 24.48
C SER A 1137 -13.87 -30.31 23.49
N SER A 1138 -14.82 -29.87 22.66
CA SER A 1138 -14.70 -28.67 21.81
C SER A 1138 -15.14 -27.36 22.48
N GLY A 1139 -15.62 -27.44 23.72
CA GLY A 1139 -16.05 -26.31 24.55
C GLY A 1139 -15.47 -26.44 25.96
N LYS A 1140 -16.34 -26.53 26.98
CA LYS A 1140 -15.95 -26.58 28.41
C LYS A 1140 -14.86 -27.62 28.72
N GLY A 1141 -14.95 -28.80 28.09
CA GLY A 1141 -14.00 -29.91 28.27
C GLY A 1141 -12.59 -29.64 27.74
N MET A 1142 -12.37 -28.52 27.03
CA MET A 1142 -11.03 -28.04 26.68
C MET A 1142 -10.34 -27.34 27.87
N PHE A 1143 -11.10 -26.74 28.77
CA PHE A 1143 -10.64 -25.87 29.86
C PHE A 1143 -10.74 -26.51 31.25
N PHE A 1144 -11.59 -27.52 31.42
CA PHE A 1144 -11.92 -28.14 32.71
C PHE A 1144 -12.10 -29.67 32.59
N GLY A 1145 -12.02 -30.37 33.72
CA GLY A 1145 -12.22 -31.82 33.79
C GLY A 1145 -11.02 -32.67 33.33
N SER A 1146 -11.18 -34.00 33.35
CA SER A 1146 -10.13 -34.98 33.03
C SER A 1146 -9.56 -34.84 31.60
N ASN A 1147 -10.42 -34.46 30.65
CA ASN A 1147 -10.06 -34.31 29.25
C ASN A 1147 -9.48 -32.94 28.89
N CYS A 1148 -9.43 -32.00 29.84
CA CYS A 1148 -8.88 -30.64 29.67
C CYS A 1148 -7.56 -30.62 28.86
N ARG A 1149 -7.51 -29.74 27.85
CA ARG A 1149 -6.34 -29.47 26.98
C ARG A 1149 -5.36 -28.54 27.69
N LEU A 1150 -5.85 -27.44 28.27
CA LEU A 1150 -5.02 -26.37 28.86
C LEU A 1150 -4.46 -26.73 30.26
N CYS A 1151 -4.98 -27.78 30.89
CA CYS A 1151 -4.52 -28.29 32.19
C CYS A 1151 -3.30 -29.23 32.06
N LYS A 1152 -2.66 -29.28 30.88
CA LYS A 1152 -1.60 -30.21 30.52
C LYS A 1152 -0.50 -29.45 29.77
N SER A 1153 0.75 -29.81 30.05
CA SER A 1153 1.92 -29.34 29.28
C SER A 1153 1.68 -29.55 27.77
N PRO A 1154 1.95 -28.56 26.90
CA PRO A 1154 2.74 -27.35 27.15
C PRO A 1154 2.00 -26.15 27.79
N TRP A 1155 0.68 -26.20 27.94
CA TRP A 1155 -0.07 -25.08 28.55
C TRP A 1155 0.17 -25.00 30.07
N VAL A 1156 0.25 -23.77 30.58
CA VAL A 1156 0.30 -23.44 32.01
C VAL A 1156 -0.89 -22.53 32.33
N MET A 1157 -1.91 -23.07 33.02
CA MET A 1157 -3.16 -22.35 33.30
C MET A 1157 -3.35 -21.99 34.79
N LYS A 1158 -4.18 -20.98 35.03
CA LYS A 1158 -4.74 -20.56 36.32
C LYS A 1158 -6.19 -20.15 36.08
N ASN A 1159 -7.10 -20.42 37.01
CA ASN A 1159 -8.47 -19.97 36.92
C ASN A 1159 -9.11 -19.78 38.31
N LYS A 1160 -10.19 -19.00 38.36
CA LYS A 1160 -11.01 -18.75 39.55
C LYS A 1160 -12.45 -18.44 39.17
N GLY A 1161 -13.41 -18.81 40.02
CA GLY A 1161 -14.84 -18.51 39.84
C GLY A 1161 -15.59 -19.39 38.82
N PHE A 1162 -15.05 -20.55 38.43
CA PHE A 1162 -15.63 -21.50 37.48
C PHE A 1162 -15.98 -22.85 38.10
#